data_AF-A0A6J5WFM4-F1
#
_entry.id   AF-A0A6J5WFM4-F1
#
_cell.length_a   1.000
_cell.length_b   1.000
_cell.length_c   1.000
_cell.angle_alpha   90.00
_cell.angle_beta   90.00
_cell.angle_gamma   90.00
#
_symmetry.space_group_name_H-M   'P 1'
#
loop_
_entity.id
_entity.type
_entity.pdbx_description
1 polymer ?
#
loop_
_entity_poly.entity_id
_entity_poly.type
_entity_poly.pdbx_seq_one_letter_code
_entity_poly.pdbx_strand_id
1 'polypeptide(L)'
;MGWGNIYKRRMKVCTVALMIYLDYKALQQREKWISKTKGATLWESAHERNAKRVLSLIIELEGLWVKLGQYLSTRADVLPEAYISLLKQLQDSLPPRPLEEVCRTIQKEFGKSMDELFLDFVKVPLATASIAQVHRATLLNGQEVVVKVQHEGIKTIILEDLKNAKSIVDWIAWAEPQFNFNPMIDEWCKESPKELDFNHEAENTRTVSKNLGCKTKCDDNTRADQVDVLIPEVIQSTEKVIISEFMDGIRLNDIESLEAFGVDKQKVIEEITRAYAHQIYIDGFFNGDPHPGNFLVSKEPPHLPVLLDFGLTKKLSSSFKKALAKMFLASAEGDHVALLSAFAEMGLKLRLDIPEQAMEITSVFFRSTTPANESHETMKSLADQRTKNMKVIQDKMQLNKKEVKRFNPVDAFPGDIVIFARVLNLLRGLSSTMNVRIVYQDIMRPFAESVLQGNINRGPMVNDQWVYDTPAHSDVEAKLRQLLVEMGNNNKILGVQVCAYKDGKVIIDTAAGVLGRYDPRPVQLDSLFPVFSVTKGITAGMLHWLADTGKLKLEENVANIWPEFGSNRKDHIKVHHVLNHTSGLHNASADIGRENPLLMADWEECLNRIAMSEPETEPGREQFYHYLSYGWICGGIIEHASGRKFKEILEEAFIHPLQIEGEMYIGIPPGVESRLATLTPDTEDLKKLSGLSSRTDLPSSFQPDNIIQLASVLPAVFNMLNIRRAIIPAANGHCSARALARYYAALVDGGFVPPPHSSSSKPALGSNPHIPKYPVKSSPKKQKGGRTKKVAAAFRCRTNKYEQTPQDPDQDIVSHSRNTSNDSDTGLTEVIVSPKKDNDGKIFSNPRIHDAFLGVGEYANLVKPDGNFGLGFKRYRSKDGSLSGFGHSGMGGSTGFVDIENRFAIAVTVNKMTFGAATGRIIQFVCSELNIPVPEDYSKFAESGSEVGKPLIN
;
A
#
# COMPACT_ATOMS: atom_id res chain seq x y z
N MET A 1 -21.15 8.35 -49.21
CA MET A 1 -19.69 8.63 -49.15
C MET A 1 -18.93 7.47 -49.80
N GLY A 2 -18.09 7.72 -50.80
CA GLY A 2 -17.39 6.67 -51.58
C GLY A 2 -16.01 6.26 -51.00
N TRP A 3 -15.52 5.08 -51.39
CA TRP A 3 -14.24 4.47 -50.95
C TRP A 3 -13.01 5.39 -51.09
N GLY A 4 -13.00 6.32 -52.05
CA GLY A 4 -11.91 7.29 -52.23
C GLY A 4 -11.68 8.21 -51.02
N ASN A 5 -12.71 8.46 -50.21
CA ASN A 5 -12.59 9.31 -49.03
C ASN A 5 -11.86 8.60 -47.86
N ILE A 6 -12.07 7.28 -47.71
CA ILE A 6 -11.46 6.47 -46.65
C ILE A 6 -9.95 6.32 -46.87
N TYR A 7 -9.54 6.05 -48.12
CA TYR A 7 -8.11 5.94 -48.47
C TYR A 7 -7.36 7.26 -48.23
N LYS A 8 -7.98 8.40 -48.59
CA LYS A 8 -7.42 9.73 -48.36
C LYS A 8 -7.23 10.02 -46.86
N ARG A 9 -8.18 9.61 -46.00
CA ARG A 9 -8.04 9.72 -44.54
C ARG A 9 -6.84 8.92 -44.03
N ARG A 10 -6.73 7.64 -44.39
CA ARG A 10 -5.62 6.78 -43.97
C ARG A 10 -4.26 7.38 -44.35
N MET A 11 -4.12 7.84 -45.60
CA MET A 11 -2.89 8.48 -46.06
C MET A 11 -2.51 9.70 -45.21
N LYS A 12 -3.46 10.58 -44.92
CA LYS A 12 -3.21 11.76 -44.06
C LYS A 12 -2.72 11.39 -42.66
N VAL A 13 -3.40 10.44 -42.01
CA VAL A 13 -3.03 10.00 -40.65
C VAL A 13 -1.61 9.40 -40.66
N CYS A 14 -1.32 8.50 -41.59
CA CYS A 14 0.02 7.90 -41.70
C CYS A 14 1.11 8.94 -42.03
N THR A 15 0.83 9.91 -42.90
CA THR A 15 1.78 10.98 -43.23
C THR A 15 2.09 11.85 -42.01
N VAL A 16 1.08 12.32 -41.28
CA VAL A 16 1.28 13.15 -40.08
C VAL A 16 2.01 12.36 -38.99
N ALA A 17 1.65 11.09 -38.77
CA ALA A 17 2.34 10.21 -37.81
C ALA A 17 3.84 10.06 -38.15
N LEU A 18 4.17 9.84 -39.44
CA LEU A 18 5.55 9.74 -39.90
C LEU A 18 6.30 11.07 -39.74
N MET A 19 5.68 12.21 -40.07
CA MET A 19 6.30 13.53 -39.90
C MET A 19 6.63 13.83 -38.43
N ILE A 20 5.71 13.52 -37.52
CA ILE A 20 5.92 13.69 -36.07
C ILE A 20 7.07 12.80 -35.59
N TYR A 21 7.08 11.53 -36.01
CA TYR A 21 8.14 10.58 -35.66
C TYR A 21 9.52 11.06 -36.12
N LEU A 22 9.63 11.51 -37.38
CA LEU A 22 10.89 12.02 -37.93
C LEU A 22 11.35 13.31 -37.24
N ASP A 23 10.43 14.21 -36.88
CA ASP A 23 10.73 15.45 -36.15
C ASP A 23 11.35 15.15 -34.77
N TYR A 24 10.74 14.24 -34.00
CA TYR A 24 11.29 13.82 -32.71
C TYR A 24 12.61 13.05 -32.84
N LYS A 25 12.77 12.21 -33.87
CA LYS A 25 14.04 11.50 -34.11
C LYS A 25 15.17 12.43 -34.48
N ALA A 26 14.91 13.42 -35.32
CA ALA A 26 15.87 14.46 -35.66
C ALA A 26 16.26 15.25 -34.40
N LEU A 27 15.30 15.58 -33.54
CA LEU A 27 15.55 16.29 -32.29
C LEU A 27 16.40 15.46 -31.29
N GLN A 28 16.07 14.18 -31.08
CA GLN A 28 16.86 13.27 -30.24
C GLN A 28 18.32 13.15 -30.70
N GLN A 29 18.56 13.22 -32.01
CA GLN A 29 19.91 13.19 -32.57
C GLN A 29 20.65 14.52 -32.36
N ARG A 30 19.95 15.66 -32.47
CA ARG A 30 20.50 17.02 -32.26
C ARG A 30 20.81 17.30 -30.78
N GLU A 31 20.00 16.79 -29.85
CA GLU A 31 20.18 16.95 -28.40
C GLU A 31 21.55 16.45 -27.91
N LYS A 32 22.14 15.45 -28.57
CA LYS A 32 23.48 14.93 -28.25
C LYS A 32 24.60 15.98 -28.38
N TRP A 33 24.36 17.09 -29.07
CA TRP A 33 25.35 18.10 -29.44
C TRP A 33 25.04 19.50 -28.90
N ILE A 34 24.04 19.64 -28.03
CA ILE A 34 23.52 20.94 -27.55
C ILE A 34 23.55 21.00 -26.01
N SER A 35 23.72 22.19 -25.43
CA SER A 35 23.68 22.37 -23.98
C SER A 35 22.26 22.10 -23.41
N LYS A 36 22.18 21.62 -22.16
CA LYS A 36 20.92 21.22 -21.51
C LYS A 36 19.82 22.29 -21.56
N THR A 37 20.17 23.56 -21.33
CA THR A 37 19.23 24.69 -21.34
C THR A 37 18.67 24.99 -22.73
N LYS A 38 19.48 24.86 -23.78
CA LYS A 38 19.01 24.99 -25.18
C LYS A 38 18.26 23.74 -25.67
N GLY A 39 18.51 22.58 -25.05
CA GLY A 39 17.77 21.35 -25.34
C GLY A 39 16.30 21.45 -24.93
N ALA A 40 16.01 21.91 -23.71
CA ALA A 40 14.65 22.00 -23.17
C ALA A 40 13.73 22.89 -24.04
N THR A 41 14.20 24.06 -24.47
CA THR A 41 13.42 24.98 -25.32
C THR A 41 13.15 24.43 -26.71
N LEU A 42 14.07 23.64 -27.28
CA LEU A 42 13.87 22.96 -28.57
C LEU A 42 12.84 21.83 -28.46
N TRP A 43 12.81 21.09 -27.34
CA TRP A 43 11.78 20.08 -27.06
C TRP A 43 10.40 20.70 -26.97
N GLU A 44 10.25 21.79 -26.21
CA GLU A 44 8.99 22.49 -26.07
C GLU A 44 8.47 23.05 -27.41
N SER A 45 9.35 23.66 -28.20
CA SER A 45 9.02 24.13 -29.56
C SER A 45 8.59 23.00 -30.50
N ALA A 46 9.18 21.81 -30.36
CA ALA A 46 8.79 20.63 -31.13
C ALA A 46 7.45 20.05 -30.65
N HIS A 47 7.20 20.04 -29.34
CA HIS A 47 5.92 19.64 -28.77
C HIS A 47 4.80 20.53 -29.28
N GLU A 48 4.96 21.85 -29.22
CA GLU A 48 3.95 22.80 -29.69
C GLU A 48 3.68 22.67 -31.19
N ARG A 49 4.73 22.58 -32.01
CA ARG A 49 4.60 22.41 -33.47
C ARG A 49 3.84 21.12 -33.82
N ASN A 50 4.17 20.00 -33.19
CA ASN A 50 3.54 18.73 -33.48
C ASN A 50 2.14 18.62 -32.87
N ALA A 51 1.88 19.25 -31.73
CA ALA A 51 0.54 19.38 -31.16
C ALA A 51 -0.40 20.15 -32.10
N LYS A 52 0.06 21.25 -32.71
CA LYS A 52 -0.72 21.98 -33.74
C LYS A 52 -1.05 21.12 -34.96
N ARG A 53 -0.10 20.30 -35.44
CA ARG A 53 -0.31 19.34 -36.54
C ARG A 53 -1.38 18.31 -36.18
N VAL A 54 -1.32 17.76 -34.97
CA VAL A 54 -2.30 16.77 -34.48
C VAL A 54 -3.68 17.41 -34.33
N LEU A 55 -3.79 18.57 -33.70
CA LEU A 55 -5.06 19.27 -33.52
C LEU A 55 -5.73 19.58 -34.87
N SER A 56 -4.98 20.15 -35.83
CA SER A 56 -5.49 20.46 -37.16
C SER A 56 -6.00 19.22 -37.89
N LEU A 57 -5.28 18.09 -37.78
CA LEU A 57 -5.71 16.83 -38.39
C LEU A 57 -6.96 16.27 -37.69
N ILE A 58 -7.04 16.33 -36.36
CA ILE A 58 -8.19 15.85 -35.59
C ILE A 58 -9.46 16.62 -35.99
N ILE A 59 -9.38 17.95 -36.08
CA ILE A 59 -10.50 18.80 -36.48
C ILE A 59 -10.95 18.46 -37.91
N GLU A 60 -10.00 18.26 -38.84
CA GLU A 60 -10.34 17.91 -40.22
C GLU A 60 -10.97 16.51 -40.34
N LEU A 61 -10.50 15.55 -39.55
CA LEU A 61 -10.95 14.17 -39.65
C LEU A 61 -12.28 13.92 -38.92
N GLU A 62 -12.59 14.67 -37.86
CA GLU A 62 -13.78 14.46 -37.03
C GLU A 62 -13.88 13.01 -36.47
N GLY A 63 -15.02 12.66 -35.87
CA GLY A 63 -15.32 11.29 -35.43
C GLY A 63 -14.35 10.75 -34.37
N LEU A 64 -13.76 9.57 -34.63
CA LEU A 64 -12.89 8.86 -33.67
C LEU A 64 -11.73 9.74 -33.19
N TRP A 65 -11.13 10.52 -34.10
CA TRP A 65 -9.93 11.32 -33.79
C TRP A 65 -10.23 12.45 -32.81
N VAL A 66 -11.43 13.03 -32.86
CA VAL A 66 -11.88 14.03 -31.88
C VAL A 66 -12.01 13.38 -30.51
N LYS A 67 -12.65 12.21 -30.44
CA LYS A 67 -12.79 11.45 -29.20
C LYS A 67 -11.44 11.04 -28.62
N LEU A 68 -10.50 10.63 -29.47
CA LEU A 68 -9.12 10.33 -29.06
C LEU A 68 -8.41 11.58 -28.55
N GLY A 69 -8.59 12.73 -29.22
CA GLY A 69 -8.06 14.02 -28.79
C GLY A 69 -8.60 14.49 -27.44
N GLN A 70 -9.91 14.37 -27.23
CA GLN A 70 -10.57 14.61 -25.95
C GLN A 70 -9.98 13.73 -24.85
N TYR A 71 -9.89 12.42 -25.10
CA TYR A 71 -9.26 11.49 -24.16
C TYR A 71 -7.81 11.88 -23.84
N LEU A 72 -6.99 12.13 -24.86
CA LEU A 72 -5.59 12.50 -24.71
C LEU A 72 -5.39 13.85 -24.00
N SER A 73 -6.31 14.80 -24.17
CA SER A 73 -6.27 16.10 -23.48
C SER A 73 -6.40 16.00 -21.96
N THR A 74 -6.92 14.88 -21.45
CA THR A 74 -7.05 14.63 -20.00
C THR A 74 -5.87 13.88 -19.40
N ARG A 75 -4.89 13.46 -20.23
CA ARG A 75 -3.78 12.56 -19.83
C ARG A 75 -2.45 13.30 -19.66
N ALA A 76 -2.37 14.10 -18.60
CA ALA A 76 -1.14 14.82 -18.23
C ALA A 76 0.05 13.91 -17.87
N ASP A 77 -0.22 12.65 -17.57
CA ASP A 77 0.77 11.61 -17.31
C ASP A 77 1.35 10.99 -18.59
N VAL A 78 0.73 11.21 -19.75
CA VAL A 78 1.13 10.60 -21.05
C VAL A 78 1.66 11.63 -22.03
N LEU A 79 1.04 12.81 -22.12
CA LEU A 79 1.38 13.83 -23.11
C LEU A 79 2.06 15.05 -22.51
N PRO A 80 2.97 15.71 -23.26
CA PRO A 80 3.53 17.01 -22.88
C PRO A 80 2.44 18.09 -22.78
N GLU A 81 2.69 19.10 -21.94
CA GLU A 81 1.76 20.22 -21.66
C GLU A 81 1.26 20.93 -22.93
N ALA A 82 2.14 21.13 -23.93
CA ALA A 82 1.76 21.76 -25.19
C ALA A 82 0.69 20.97 -25.99
N TYR A 83 0.64 19.64 -25.88
CA TYR A 83 -0.43 18.85 -26.47
C TYR A 83 -1.72 19.00 -25.69
N ILE A 84 -1.64 18.97 -24.36
CA ILE A 84 -2.81 19.09 -23.48
C ILE A 84 -3.50 20.43 -23.69
N SER A 85 -2.74 21.53 -23.65
CA SER A 85 -3.29 22.88 -23.79
C SER A 85 -4.00 23.09 -25.14
N LEU A 86 -3.44 22.55 -26.22
CA LEU A 86 -4.04 22.64 -27.55
C LEU A 86 -5.22 21.69 -27.74
N LEU A 87 -5.13 20.44 -27.29
CA LEU A 87 -6.21 19.46 -27.44
C LEU A 87 -7.40 19.73 -26.52
N LYS A 88 -7.23 20.51 -25.44
CA LYS A 88 -8.35 20.97 -24.59
C LYS A 88 -9.45 21.68 -25.38
N GLN A 89 -9.10 22.34 -26.49
CA GLN A 89 -10.08 23.00 -27.38
C GLN A 89 -11.08 22.01 -28.02
N LEU A 90 -10.76 20.71 -28.05
CA LEU A 90 -11.67 19.67 -28.55
C LEU A 90 -12.77 19.29 -27.55
N GLN A 91 -12.74 19.82 -26.33
CA GLN A 91 -13.76 19.58 -25.30
C GLN A 91 -14.99 20.47 -25.47
N ASP A 92 -14.91 21.51 -26.29
CA ASP A 92 -16.04 22.38 -26.61
C ASP A 92 -17.03 21.70 -27.57
N SER A 93 -18.26 22.23 -27.63
CA SER A 93 -19.29 21.69 -28.51
C SER A 93 -18.86 21.80 -29.98
N LEU A 94 -18.95 20.68 -30.70
CA LEU A 94 -18.63 20.66 -32.13
C LEU A 94 -19.69 21.42 -32.94
N PRO A 95 -19.35 21.93 -34.14
CA PRO A 95 -20.34 22.50 -35.04
C PRO A 95 -21.45 21.48 -35.35
N PRO A 96 -22.73 21.88 -35.31
CA PRO A 96 -23.84 20.97 -35.57
C PRO A 96 -23.93 20.57 -37.04
N ARG A 97 -24.43 19.37 -37.32
CA ARG A 97 -24.78 18.95 -38.69
C ARG A 97 -26.08 19.64 -39.14
N PRO A 98 -26.30 19.74 -40.47
CA PRO A 98 -27.55 20.28 -41.01
C PRO A 98 -28.77 19.53 -40.45
N LEU A 99 -29.82 20.28 -40.11
CA LEU A 99 -31.04 19.72 -39.52
C LEU A 99 -31.70 18.67 -40.42
N GLU A 100 -31.57 18.82 -41.74
CA GLU A 100 -32.12 17.89 -42.72
C GLU A 100 -31.53 16.47 -42.58
N GLU A 101 -30.25 16.37 -42.20
CA GLU A 101 -29.57 15.09 -41.94
C GLU A 101 -30.14 14.42 -40.67
N VAL A 102 -30.37 15.21 -39.64
CA VAL A 102 -30.94 14.77 -38.36
C VAL A 102 -32.35 14.23 -38.55
N CYS A 103 -33.22 15.03 -39.17
CA CYS A 103 -34.61 14.65 -39.43
C CYS A 103 -34.68 13.40 -40.31
N ARG A 104 -33.84 13.29 -41.35
CA ARG A 104 -33.77 12.09 -42.20
C ARG A 104 -33.37 10.85 -41.40
N THR A 105 -32.41 10.98 -40.49
CA THR A 105 -31.95 9.87 -39.65
C THR A 105 -33.06 9.42 -38.71
N ILE A 106 -33.75 10.34 -38.04
CA ILE A 106 -34.90 10.05 -37.18
C ILE A 106 -36.01 9.33 -37.97
N GLN A 107 -36.41 9.88 -39.11
CA GLN A 107 -37.47 9.31 -39.95
C GLN A 107 -37.12 7.90 -40.45
N LYS A 108 -35.86 7.67 -40.81
CA LYS A 108 -35.38 6.37 -41.29
C LYS A 108 -35.40 5.31 -40.20
N GLU A 109 -35.06 5.68 -38.96
CA GLU A 109 -34.97 4.74 -37.84
C GLU A 109 -36.35 4.41 -37.26
N PHE A 110 -37.28 5.37 -37.21
CA PHE A 110 -38.63 5.16 -36.67
C PHE A 110 -39.69 4.84 -37.72
N GLY A 111 -39.41 5.05 -39.01
CA GLY A 111 -40.37 4.84 -40.11
C GLY A 111 -41.58 5.78 -40.09
N LYS A 112 -41.49 6.89 -39.35
CA LYS A 112 -42.54 7.90 -39.16
C LYS A 112 -42.03 9.29 -39.51
N SER A 113 -42.91 10.19 -39.89
CA SER A 113 -42.58 11.61 -40.10
C SER A 113 -42.31 12.33 -38.78
N MET A 114 -41.68 13.51 -38.84
CA MET A 114 -41.35 14.28 -37.62
C MET A 114 -42.62 14.74 -36.89
N ASP A 115 -43.66 15.13 -37.64
CA ASP A 115 -44.95 15.62 -37.11
C ASP A 115 -45.78 14.49 -36.45
N GLU A 116 -45.53 13.23 -36.82
CA GLU A 116 -46.13 12.05 -36.18
C GLU A 116 -45.39 11.62 -34.90
N LEU A 117 -44.18 12.14 -34.67
CA LEU A 117 -43.35 11.80 -33.52
C LEU A 117 -43.37 12.89 -32.45
N PHE A 118 -43.38 14.16 -32.86
CA PHE A 118 -43.19 15.31 -31.96
C PHE A 118 -44.23 16.40 -32.20
N LEU A 119 -44.74 17.01 -31.11
CA LEU A 119 -45.54 18.25 -31.16
C LEU A 119 -44.65 19.45 -31.49
N ASP A 120 -43.43 19.46 -30.94
CA ASP A 120 -42.44 20.49 -31.17
C ASP A 120 -41.04 19.85 -31.20
N PHE A 121 -40.18 20.34 -32.08
CA PHE A 121 -38.80 19.89 -32.20
C PHE A 121 -37.87 21.10 -32.35
N VAL A 122 -37.04 21.34 -31.34
CA VAL A 122 -36.17 22.51 -31.30
C VAL A 122 -35.04 22.34 -32.33
N LYS A 123 -35.02 23.23 -33.32
CA LYS A 123 -34.09 23.19 -34.46
C LYS A 123 -32.63 23.36 -34.05
N VAL A 124 -32.37 24.15 -33.02
CA VAL A 124 -31.02 24.37 -32.48
C VAL A 124 -30.70 23.24 -31.50
N PRO A 125 -29.61 22.48 -31.69
CA PRO A 125 -29.26 21.40 -30.77
C PRO A 125 -28.84 21.95 -29.40
N LEU A 126 -29.17 21.21 -28.34
CA LEU A 126 -28.70 21.45 -26.97
C LEU A 126 -27.20 21.17 -26.82
N ALA A 127 -26.72 20.14 -27.52
CA ALA A 127 -25.33 19.73 -27.51
C ALA A 127 -24.97 18.99 -28.81
N THR A 128 -23.72 19.12 -29.22
CA THR A 128 -23.15 18.36 -30.33
C THR A 128 -21.91 17.61 -29.84
N ALA A 129 -21.90 16.30 -30.03
CA ALA A 129 -20.81 15.40 -29.66
C ALA A 129 -20.12 14.81 -30.90
N SER A 130 -19.08 14.02 -30.67
CA SER A 130 -18.24 13.43 -31.74
C SER A 130 -18.98 12.46 -32.65
N ILE A 131 -20.00 11.74 -32.14
CA ILE A 131 -20.75 10.73 -32.90
C ILE A 131 -22.23 11.10 -33.12
N ALA A 132 -22.74 12.10 -32.42
CA ALA A 132 -24.16 12.43 -32.39
C ALA A 132 -24.41 13.89 -32.01
N GLN A 133 -25.63 14.35 -32.21
CA GLN A 133 -26.14 15.62 -31.69
C GLN A 133 -27.46 15.43 -30.96
N VAL A 134 -27.76 16.34 -30.05
CA VAL A 134 -28.81 16.22 -29.05
C VAL A 134 -29.79 17.39 -29.19
N HIS A 135 -31.07 17.09 -29.37
CA HIS A 135 -32.13 18.07 -29.54
C HIS A 135 -33.17 17.98 -28.42
N ARG A 136 -33.78 19.11 -28.07
CA ARG A 136 -34.99 19.15 -27.24
C ARG A 136 -36.21 18.95 -28.11
N ALA A 137 -37.18 18.17 -27.65
CA ALA A 137 -38.44 17.98 -28.34
C ALA A 137 -39.57 17.76 -27.32
N THR A 138 -40.81 17.88 -27.80
CA THR A 138 -42.01 17.55 -27.03
C THR A 138 -42.74 16.42 -27.74
N LEU A 139 -43.00 15.32 -27.06
CA LEU A 139 -43.75 14.18 -27.60
C LEU A 139 -45.26 14.52 -27.73
N LEU A 140 -46.00 13.72 -28.50
CA LEU A 140 -47.46 13.87 -28.68
C LEU A 140 -48.29 13.83 -27.39
N ASN A 141 -47.76 13.22 -26.33
CA ASN A 141 -48.38 13.19 -25.01
C ASN A 141 -48.05 14.42 -24.13
N GLY A 142 -47.32 15.40 -24.65
CA GLY A 142 -46.90 16.61 -23.94
C GLY A 142 -45.63 16.45 -23.09
N GLN A 143 -45.01 15.26 -23.06
CA GLN A 143 -43.78 15.03 -22.31
C GLN A 143 -42.57 15.68 -23.01
N GLU A 144 -41.78 16.44 -22.26
CA GLU A 144 -40.53 17.01 -22.75
C GLU A 144 -39.42 15.96 -22.77
N VAL A 145 -38.70 15.88 -23.89
CA VAL A 145 -37.70 14.85 -24.13
C VAL A 145 -36.44 15.41 -24.77
N VAL A 146 -35.39 14.62 -24.65
CA VAL A 146 -34.13 14.78 -25.36
C VAL A 146 -34.02 13.71 -26.43
N VAL A 147 -33.68 14.12 -27.66
CA VAL A 147 -33.49 13.25 -28.82
C VAL A 147 -32.02 13.28 -29.23
N LYS A 148 -31.27 12.22 -28.91
CA LYS A 148 -29.87 12.02 -29.30
C LYS A 148 -29.83 11.27 -30.64
N VAL A 149 -29.26 11.89 -31.67
CA VAL A 149 -29.24 11.36 -33.05
C VAL A 149 -27.82 11.20 -33.54
N GLN A 150 -27.46 9.99 -33.97
CA GLN A 150 -26.14 9.68 -34.52
C GLN A 150 -25.93 10.35 -35.88
N HIS A 151 -24.72 10.88 -36.14
CA HIS A 151 -24.34 11.49 -37.42
C HIS A 151 -24.38 10.46 -38.56
N GLU A 152 -24.86 10.86 -39.75
CA GLU A 152 -25.04 9.94 -40.87
C GLU A 152 -23.70 9.38 -41.37
N GLY A 153 -23.56 8.05 -41.40
CA GLY A 153 -22.37 7.37 -41.92
C GLY A 153 -21.16 7.33 -40.98
N ILE A 154 -21.28 7.83 -39.74
CA ILE A 154 -20.17 7.90 -38.78
C ILE A 154 -19.63 6.52 -38.38
N LYS A 155 -20.49 5.50 -38.33
CA LYS A 155 -20.13 4.12 -37.98
C LYS A 155 -19.01 3.57 -38.88
N THR A 156 -19.14 3.74 -40.19
CA THR A 156 -18.13 3.26 -41.15
C THR A 156 -16.81 4.00 -41.01
N ILE A 157 -16.87 5.31 -40.74
CA ILE A 157 -15.68 6.16 -40.55
C ILE A 157 -14.90 5.70 -39.31
N ILE A 158 -15.60 5.52 -38.18
CA ILE A 158 -14.98 5.14 -36.91
C ILE A 158 -14.32 3.76 -36.99
N LEU A 159 -14.97 2.77 -37.60
CA LEU A 159 -14.40 1.43 -37.74
C LEU A 159 -13.12 1.42 -38.60
N GLU A 160 -13.05 2.24 -39.64
CA GLU A 160 -11.82 2.37 -40.44
C GLU A 160 -10.73 3.15 -39.72
N ASP A 161 -11.08 4.20 -38.98
CA ASP A 161 -10.12 4.96 -38.19
C ASP A 161 -9.54 4.15 -37.03
N LEU A 162 -10.30 3.23 -36.42
CA LEU A 162 -9.79 2.31 -35.41
C LEU A 162 -8.70 1.40 -36.01
N LYS A 163 -8.90 0.88 -37.23
CA LYS A 163 -7.88 0.10 -37.95
C LYS A 163 -6.63 0.93 -38.22
N ASN A 164 -6.80 2.21 -38.59
CA ASN A 164 -5.70 3.13 -38.83
C ASN A 164 -4.90 3.40 -37.54
N ALA A 165 -5.59 3.69 -36.44
CA ALA A 165 -4.99 3.90 -35.12
C ALA A 165 -4.23 2.66 -34.66
N LYS A 166 -4.83 1.47 -34.75
CA LYS A 166 -4.17 0.20 -34.44
C LYS A 166 -2.90 -0.03 -35.26
N SER A 167 -2.97 0.20 -36.58
CA SER A 167 -1.82 0.08 -37.48
C SER A 167 -0.66 1.00 -37.07
N ILE A 168 -0.96 2.23 -36.63
CA ILE A 168 0.06 3.18 -36.17
C ILE A 168 0.67 2.73 -34.85
N VAL A 169 -0.14 2.26 -33.90
CA VAL A 169 0.36 1.77 -32.62
C VAL A 169 1.23 0.53 -32.82
N ASP A 170 0.83 -0.42 -33.67
CA ASP A 170 1.64 -1.60 -34.00
C ASP A 170 2.98 -1.21 -34.65
N TRP A 171 2.97 -0.22 -35.55
CA TRP A 171 4.20 0.30 -36.15
C TRP A 171 5.11 0.98 -35.12
N ILE A 172 4.56 1.80 -34.21
CA ILE A 172 5.32 2.44 -33.13
C ILE A 172 5.88 1.38 -32.17
N ALA A 173 5.10 0.37 -31.78
CA ALA A 173 5.56 -0.70 -30.92
C ALA A 173 6.70 -1.52 -31.55
N TRP A 174 6.68 -1.68 -32.88
CA TRP A 174 7.78 -2.30 -33.62
C TRP A 174 9.02 -1.39 -33.70
N ALA A 175 8.85 -0.09 -33.99
CA ALA A 175 9.95 0.86 -34.14
C ALA A 175 10.59 1.24 -32.79
N GLU A 176 9.77 1.41 -31.76
CA GLU A 176 10.11 1.85 -30.41
C GLU A 176 9.44 0.95 -29.36
N PRO A 177 9.97 -0.25 -29.08
CA PRO A 177 9.34 -1.24 -28.20
C PRO A 177 9.05 -0.75 -26.77
N GLN A 178 9.73 0.31 -26.31
CA GLN A 178 9.45 0.94 -25.02
C GLN A 178 8.11 1.70 -24.96
N PHE A 179 7.51 2.03 -26.11
CA PHE A 179 6.23 2.72 -26.23
C PHE A 179 5.14 1.77 -26.76
N ASN A 180 4.96 0.64 -26.09
CA ASN A 180 3.95 -0.34 -26.46
C ASN A 180 2.56 0.04 -25.92
N PHE A 181 1.78 0.74 -26.75
CA PHE A 181 0.40 1.11 -26.42
C PHE A 181 -0.65 0.08 -26.88
N ASN A 182 -0.23 -1.13 -27.31
CA ASN A 182 -1.16 -2.16 -27.78
C ASN A 182 -2.30 -2.49 -26.80
N PRO A 183 -2.03 -2.70 -25.49
CA PRO A 183 -3.10 -2.99 -24.54
C PRO A 183 -4.19 -1.91 -24.50
N MET A 184 -3.83 -0.63 -24.70
CA MET A 184 -4.79 0.48 -24.70
C MET A 184 -5.63 0.51 -25.98
N ILE A 185 -4.98 0.38 -27.15
CA ILE A 185 -5.70 0.43 -28.42
C ILE A 185 -6.56 -0.81 -28.65
N ASP A 186 -6.13 -1.98 -28.14
CA ASP A 186 -6.91 -3.22 -28.22
C ASP A 186 -8.23 -3.10 -27.44
N GLU A 187 -8.17 -2.49 -26.24
CA GLU A 187 -9.38 -2.17 -25.46
C GLU A 187 -10.27 -1.16 -26.20
N TRP A 188 -9.70 -0.12 -26.80
CA TRP A 188 -10.46 0.85 -27.60
C TRP A 188 -11.13 0.22 -28.83
N CYS A 189 -10.46 -0.69 -29.53
CA CYS A 189 -11.02 -1.43 -30.65
C CYS A 189 -12.18 -2.32 -30.22
N LYS A 190 -12.19 -2.78 -28.96
CA LYS A 190 -13.25 -3.60 -28.38
C LYS A 190 -14.43 -2.77 -27.90
N GLU A 191 -14.19 -1.63 -27.27
CA GLU A 191 -15.24 -0.84 -26.60
C GLU A 191 -15.86 0.23 -27.51
N SER A 192 -15.09 0.93 -28.33
CA SER A 192 -15.60 2.02 -29.19
C SER A 192 -16.72 1.60 -30.16
N PRO A 193 -16.70 0.39 -30.76
CA PRO A 193 -17.82 -0.04 -31.61
C PRO A 193 -19.16 -0.18 -30.89
N LYS A 194 -19.17 -0.39 -29.57
CA LYS A 194 -20.42 -0.56 -28.80
C LYS A 194 -21.19 0.75 -28.69
N GLU A 195 -20.50 1.89 -28.68
CA GLU A 195 -21.13 3.21 -28.66
C GLU A 195 -21.79 3.60 -29.99
N LEU A 196 -21.56 2.82 -31.05
CA LEU A 196 -22.19 3.04 -32.35
C LEU A 196 -23.60 2.44 -32.44
N ASP A 197 -24.01 1.67 -31.43
CA ASP A 197 -25.37 1.15 -31.29
C ASP A 197 -25.99 1.67 -29.99
N PHE A 198 -26.91 2.61 -30.16
CA PHE A 198 -27.59 3.31 -29.09
C PHE A 198 -28.55 2.45 -28.26
N ASN A 199 -28.87 1.23 -28.70
CA ASN A 199 -29.58 0.27 -27.85
C ASN A 199 -28.73 -0.19 -26.67
N HIS A 200 -27.40 -0.29 -26.84
CA HIS A 200 -26.50 -0.62 -25.74
C HIS A 200 -26.49 0.47 -24.68
N GLU A 201 -26.33 1.74 -25.08
CA GLU A 201 -26.36 2.88 -24.16
C GLU A 201 -27.70 2.97 -23.41
N ALA A 202 -28.82 2.78 -24.12
CA ALA A 202 -30.15 2.74 -23.51
C ALA A 202 -30.27 1.65 -22.43
N GLU A 203 -29.81 0.43 -22.71
CA GLU A 203 -29.88 -0.69 -21.76
C GLU A 203 -28.93 -0.51 -20.57
N ASN A 204 -27.74 0.03 -20.82
CA ASN A 204 -26.79 0.40 -19.77
C ASN A 204 -27.40 1.44 -18.83
N THR A 205 -28.07 2.47 -19.37
CA THR A 205 -28.75 3.52 -18.60
C THR A 205 -29.84 2.93 -17.71
N ARG A 206 -30.69 2.04 -18.25
CA ARG A 206 -31.72 1.33 -17.46
C ARG A 206 -31.11 0.48 -16.35
N THR A 207 -30.03 -0.23 -16.67
CA THR A 207 -29.32 -1.09 -15.71
C THR A 207 -28.75 -0.27 -14.55
N VAL A 208 -28.05 0.83 -14.84
CA VAL A 208 -27.48 1.69 -13.79
C VAL A 208 -28.56 2.39 -12.98
N SER A 209 -29.61 2.91 -13.62
CA SER A 209 -30.77 3.52 -12.93
C SER A 209 -31.42 2.56 -11.94
N LYS A 210 -31.59 1.29 -12.34
CA LYS A 210 -32.11 0.24 -11.47
C LYS A 210 -31.15 -0.08 -10.31
N ASN A 211 -29.86 -0.21 -10.59
CA ASN A 211 -28.86 -0.60 -9.59
C ASN A 211 -28.66 0.48 -8.51
N LEU A 212 -28.66 1.76 -8.89
CA LEU A 212 -28.54 2.88 -7.96
C LEU A 212 -29.84 3.19 -7.21
N GLY A 213 -30.94 2.49 -7.51
CA GLY A 213 -32.19 2.62 -6.76
C GLY A 213 -32.92 3.94 -6.95
N CYS A 214 -32.68 4.70 -8.03
CA CYS A 214 -33.20 6.05 -8.27
C CYS A 214 -34.76 6.19 -8.21
N LYS A 215 -35.51 5.08 -8.25
CA LYS A 215 -36.98 5.05 -8.21
C LYS A 215 -37.57 4.55 -6.88
N THR A 216 -36.75 4.19 -5.89
CA THR A 216 -37.19 3.65 -4.60
C THR A 216 -36.95 4.66 -3.49
N LYS A 217 -38.00 5.41 -3.09
CA LYS A 217 -38.01 6.09 -1.80
C LYS A 217 -38.19 5.02 -0.73
N CYS A 218 -37.11 4.60 -0.08
CA CYS A 218 -37.17 3.84 1.15
C CYS A 218 -37.02 4.80 2.33
N ASP A 219 -37.93 4.70 3.29
CA ASP A 219 -38.06 5.63 4.43
C ASP A 219 -36.97 5.49 5.52
N ASP A 220 -35.94 4.66 5.32
CA ASP A 220 -34.90 4.40 6.33
C ASP A 220 -33.52 4.88 5.91
N ASN A 221 -33.11 5.98 6.53
CA ASN A 221 -31.88 6.77 6.32
C ASN A 221 -30.57 6.07 6.80
N THR A 222 -30.47 4.74 6.69
CA THR A 222 -29.50 3.96 7.50
C THR A 222 -28.50 3.08 6.72
N ARG A 223 -28.49 3.10 5.39
CA ARG A 223 -27.54 2.30 4.60
C ARG A 223 -26.36 3.13 4.08
N ALA A 224 -25.16 2.84 4.58
CA ALA A 224 -23.92 3.55 4.23
C ALA A 224 -23.52 3.42 2.74
N ASP A 225 -24.14 2.48 2.00
CA ASP A 225 -23.97 2.22 0.57
C ASP A 225 -25.01 2.93 -0.31
N GLN A 226 -25.98 3.68 0.24
CA GLN A 226 -26.96 4.42 -0.58
C GLN A 226 -26.34 5.66 -1.24
N VAL A 227 -26.85 6.03 -2.43
CA VAL A 227 -26.37 7.17 -3.23
C VAL A 227 -27.56 7.98 -3.72
N ASP A 228 -27.45 9.31 -3.67
CA ASP A 228 -28.52 10.23 -4.08
C ASP A 228 -28.20 10.88 -5.43
N VAL A 229 -28.64 10.25 -6.52
CA VAL A 229 -28.45 10.74 -7.90
C VAL A 229 -29.68 10.54 -8.77
N LEU A 230 -29.78 11.33 -9.83
CA LEU A 230 -30.84 11.26 -10.84
C LEU A 230 -30.30 10.72 -12.17
N ILE A 231 -31.11 9.91 -12.86
CA ILE A 231 -30.81 9.38 -14.19
C ILE A 231 -32.07 9.52 -15.05
N PRO A 232 -31.99 10.12 -16.27
CA PRO A 232 -33.15 10.31 -17.13
C PRO A 232 -33.75 8.98 -17.56
N GLU A 233 -35.08 8.91 -17.60
CA GLU A 233 -35.76 7.72 -18.11
C GLU A 233 -35.56 7.56 -19.62
N VAL A 234 -35.15 6.37 -20.07
CA VAL A 234 -35.07 6.03 -21.49
C VAL A 234 -36.43 5.60 -22.00
N ILE A 235 -37.05 6.42 -22.84
CA ILE A 235 -38.39 6.22 -23.39
C ILE A 235 -38.34 5.28 -24.59
N GLN A 236 -37.44 5.55 -25.54
CA GLN A 236 -37.30 4.74 -26.76
C GLN A 236 -35.86 4.78 -27.29
N SER A 237 -35.42 3.69 -27.92
CA SER A 237 -34.11 3.61 -28.57
C SER A 237 -34.16 2.82 -29.88
N THR A 238 -33.26 3.15 -30.80
CA THR A 238 -32.89 2.39 -31.99
C THR A 238 -31.37 2.30 -32.09
N GLU A 239 -30.82 1.78 -33.18
CA GLU A 239 -29.36 1.74 -33.39
C GLU A 239 -28.76 3.16 -33.45
N LYS A 240 -29.51 4.15 -33.96
CA LYS A 240 -28.99 5.52 -34.19
C LYS A 240 -29.72 6.64 -33.47
N VAL A 241 -30.83 6.36 -32.77
CA VAL A 241 -31.58 7.39 -32.03
C VAL A 241 -31.92 6.93 -30.61
N ILE A 242 -31.73 7.80 -29.62
CA ILE A 242 -32.24 7.63 -28.24
C ILE A 242 -33.17 8.79 -27.94
N ILE A 243 -34.35 8.47 -27.39
CA ILE A 243 -35.29 9.42 -26.81
C ILE A 243 -35.33 9.17 -25.30
N SER A 244 -34.97 10.18 -24.50
CA SER A 244 -34.98 10.12 -23.04
C SER A 244 -35.69 11.33 -22.44
N GLU A 245 -36.04 11.24 -21.16
CA GLU A 245 -36.55 12.35 -20.37
C GLU A 245 -35.62 13.58 -20.45
N PHE A 246 -36.21 14.77 -20.57
CA PHE A 246 -35.48 16.03 -20.47
C PHE A 246 -35.23 16.39 -19.00
N MET A 247 -33.96 16.58 -18.65
CA MET A 247 -33.54 16.98 -17.30
C MET A 247 -33.16 18.45 -17.29
N ASP A 248 -33.91 19.28 -16.56
CA ASP A 248 -33.55 20.70 -16.38
C ASP A 248 -32.50 20.85 -15.28
N GLY A 249 -31.25 21.08 -15.69
CA GLY A 249 -30.11 21.14 -14.78
C GLY A 249 -29.00 22.07 -15.24
N ILE A 250 -28.11 22.40 -14.31
CA ILE A 250 -26.94 23.26 -14.51
C ILE A 250 -25.73 22.38 -14.87
N ARG A 251 -24.95 22.78 -15.89
CA ARG A 251 -23.73 22.04 -16.25
C ARG A 251 -22.66 22.22 -15.19
N LEU A 252 -21.83 21.19 -14.93
CA LEU A 252 -20.76 21.29 -13.93
C LEU A 252 -19.71 22.38 -14.23
N ASN A 253 -19.51 22.73 -15.50
CA ASN A 253 -18.55 23.78 -15.87
C ASN A 253 -19.13 25.21 -15.77
N ASP A 254 -20.43 25.37 -15.49
CA ASP A 254 -21.08 26.66 -15.30
C ASP A 254 -21.02 27.07 -13.83
N ILE A 255 -19.81 27.47 -13.40
CA ILE A 255 -19.51 27.78 -12.00
C ILE A 255 -20.37 28.95 -11.49
N GLU A 256 -20.63 29.95 -12.34
CA GLU A 256 -21.42 31.13 -11.99
C GLU A 256 -22.87 30.73 -11.67
N SER A 257 -23.50 29.91 -12.52
CA SER A 257 -24.86 29.42 -12.25
C SER A 257 -24.91 28.54 -11.00
N LEU A 258 -23.93 27.66 -10.77
CA LEU A 258 -23.90 26.82 -9.57
C LEU A 258 -23.81 27.66 -8.29
N GLU A 259 -23.05 28.74 -8.30
CA GLU A 259 -22.97 29.68 -7.18
C GLU A 259 -24.27 30.46 -6.98
N ALA A 260 -24.89 30.92 -8.08
CA ALA A 260 -26.17 31.63 -8.02
C ALA A 260 -27.31 30.79 -7.44
N PHE A 261 -27.30 29.48 -7.68
CA PHE A 261 -28.26 28.53 -7.11
C PHE A 261 -27.85 28.00 -5.72
N GLY A 262 -26.72 28.44 -5.16
CA GLY A 262 -26.26 28.03 -3.83
C GLY A 262 -25.85 26.56 -3.74
N VAL A 263 -25.39 25.98 -4.85
CA VAL A 263 -25.01 24.56 -4.92
C VAL A 263 -23.76 24.29 -4.09
N ASP A 264 -23.85 23.30 -3.20
CA ASP A 264 -22.70 22.76 -2.48
C ASP A 264 -21.86 21.87 -3.42
N LYS A 265 -20.87 22.49 -4.06
CA LYS A 265 -19.96 21.82 -5.01
C LYS A 265 -19.27 20.61 -4.39
N GLN A 266 -18.97 20.65 -3.09
CA GLN A 266 -18.31 19.54 -2.42
C GLN A 266 -19.23 18.34 -2.34
N LYS A 267 -20.46 18.51 -1.85
CA LYS A 267 -21.45 17.43 -1.79
C LYS A 267 -21.77 16.83 -3.15
N VAL A 268 -21.90 17.66 -4.19
CA VAL A 268 -22.16 17.16 -5.56
C VAL A 268 -21.06 16.21 -6.03
N ILE A 269 -19.80 16.59 -5.84
CA ILE A 269 -18.67 15.73 -6.25
C ILE A 269 -18.52 14.50 -5.33
N GLU A 270 -18.82 14.62 -4.04
CA GLU A 270 -18.88 13.48 -3.13
C GLU A 270 -19.93 12.46 -3.59
N GLU A 271 -21.16 12.90 -3.91
CA GLU A 271 -22.24 12.03 -4.41
C GLU A 271 -21.92 11.41 -5.77
N ILE A 272 -21.33 12.16 -6.71
CA ILE A 272 -20.82 11.57 -7.97
C ILE A 272 -19.79 10.47 -7.65
N THR A 273 -18.87 10.74 -6.73
CA THR A 273 -17.85 9.76 -6.34
C THR A 273 -18.48 8.52 -5.70
N ARG A 274 -19.49 8.68 -4.85
CA ARG A 274 -20.28 7.58 -4.25
C ARG A 274 -21.01 6.76 -5.31
N ALA A 275 -21.62 7.41 -6.31
CA ALA A 275 -22.29 6.72 -7.43
C ALA A 275 -21.33 5.82 -8.21
N TYR A 276 -20.12 6.30 -8.48
CA TYR A 276 -19.09 5.48 -9.14
C TYR A 276 -18.55 4.38 -8.21
N ALA A 277 -18.40 4.66 -6.91
CA ALA A 277 -18.01 3.64 -5.93
C ALA A 277 -19.03 2.48 -5.87
N HIS A 278 -20.33 2.80 -5.87
CA HIS A 278 -21.42 1.82 -5.90
C HIS A 278 -21.34 0.97 -7.18
N GLN A 279 -21.29 1.62 -8.33
CA GLN A 279 -21.18 0.96 -9.63
C GLN A 279 -19.98 0.00 -9.70
N ILE A 280 -18.81 0.42 -9.19
CA ILE A 280 -17.58 -0.38 -9.23
C ILE A 280 -17.64 -1.56 -8.25
N TYR A 281 -17.96 -1.30 -6.98
CA TYR A 281 -17.81 -2.27 -5.91
C TYR A 281 -19.10 -3.07 -5.64
N ILE A 282 -20.26 -2.42 -5.61
CA ILE A 282 -21.53 -3.10 -5.33
C ILE A 282 -21.99 -3.85 -6.58
N ASP A 283 -22.17 -3.13 -7.68
CA ASP A 283 -22.75 -3.72 -8.90
C ASP A 283 -21.73 -4.52 -9.69
N GLY A 284 -20.45 -4.08 -9.67
CA GLY A 284 -19.46 -4.56 -10.64
C GLY A 284 -19.86 -4.20 -12.07
N PHE A 285 -20.63 -3.14 -12.26
CA PHE A 285 -21.08 -2.63 -13.54
C PHE A 285 -20.98 -1.11 -13.50
N PHE A 286 -19.95 -0.56 -14.16
CA PHE A 286 -19.59 0.84 -13.98
C PHE A 286 -19.35 1.57 -15.29
N ASN A 287 -19.68 2.86 -15.28
CA ASN A 287 -19.35 3.77 -16.37
C ASN A 287 -17.84 4.08 -16.38
N GLY A 288 -17.23 4.02 -17.56
CA GLY A 288 -15.81 4.27 -17.81
C GLY A 288 -15.48 5.72 -18.15
N ASP A 289 -16.47 6.62 -18.22
CA ASP A 289 -16.29 7.99 -18.70
C ASP A 289 -17.01 9.07 -17.85
N PRO A 290 -16.50 9.39 -16.63
CA PRO A 290 -16.99 10.50 -15.82
C PRO A 290 -16.52 11.87 -16.35
N HIS A 291 -16.82 12.18 -17.61
CA HIS A 291 -16.52 13.49 -18.18
C HIS A 291 -17.46 14.57 -17.62
N PRO A 292 -17.01 15.81 -17.34
CA PRO A 292 -17.87 16.88 -16.81
C PRO A 292 -19.13 17.14 -17.64
N GLY A 293 -19.05 16.96 -18.96
CA GLY A 293 -20.20 17.11 -19.87
C GLY A 293 -21.29 16.04 -19.74
N ASN A 294 -21.02 14.95 -19.02
CA ASN A 294 -21.98 13.86 -18.78
C ASN A 294 -22.77 14.05 -17.48
N PHE A 295 -22.60 15.19 -16.82
CA PHE A 295 -23.26 15.52 -15.55
C PHE A 295 -24.01 16.84 -15.63
N LEU A 296 -25.18 16.90 -14.99
CA LEU A 296 -25.85 18.14 -14.61
C LEU A 296 -26.06 18.16 -13.09
N VAL A 297 -26.43 19.31 -12.56
CA VAL A 297 -26.93 19.47 -11.19
C VAL A 297 -28.37 19.94 -11.26
N SER A 298 -29.27 19.28 -10.52
CA SER A 298 -30.68 19.67 -10.48
C SER A 298 -30.83 21.09 -9.92
N LYS A 299 -31.71 21.89 -10.52
CA LYS A 299 -32.01 23.24 -10.04
C LYS A 299 -32.81 23.25 -8.74
N GLU A 300 -33.54 22.17 -8.45
CA GLU A 300 -34.31 22.02 -7.21
C GLU A 300 -33.43 21.48 -6.07
N PRO A 301 -33.57 22.02 -4.84
CA PRO A 301 -32.96 21.44 -3.64
C PRO A 301 -33.40 19.99 -3.45
N PRO A 302 -32.52 19.05 -3.07
CA PRO A 302 -31.18 19.28 -2.52
C PRO A 302 -30.02 19.41 -3.55
N HIS A 303 -30.30 19.76 -4.81
CA HIS A 303 -29.29 19.93 -5.89
C HIS A 303 -28.50 18.66 -6.17
N LEU A 304 -29.20 17.63 -6.64
CA LEU A 304 -28.65 16.30 -6.89
C LEU A 304 -27.87 16.24 -8.21
N PRO A 305 -26.80 15.43 -8.29
CA PRO A 305 -26.15 15.11 -9.55
C PRO A 305 -27.09 14.33 -10.48
N VAL A 306 -27.12 14.72 -11.75
CA VAL A 306 -27.82 14.02 -12.84
C VAL A 306 -26.78 13.38 -13.75
N LEU A 307 -26.86 12.06 -13.96
CA LEU A 307 -25.92 11.30 -14.79
C LEU A 307 -26.55 11.02 -16.14
N LEU A 308 -25.93 11.46 -17.24
CA LEU A 308 -26.56 11.48 -18.56
C LEU A 308 -26.09 10.39 -19.53
N ASP A 309 -24.82 9.97 -19.47
CA ASP A 309 -24.21 9.13 -20.50
C ASP A 309 -23.67 7.81 -19.91
N PHE A 310 -24.11 6.69 -20.49
CA PHE A 310 -23.69 5.33 -20.16
C PHE A 310 -23.26 4.53 -21.40
N GLY A 311 -22.70 5.21 -22.41
CA GLY A 311 -22.20 4.60 -23.65
C GLY A 311 -21.00 3.69 -23.41
N LEU A 312 -20.16 3.99 -22.41
CA LEU A 312 -18.97 3.21 -22.06
C LEU A 312 -19.11 2.55 -20.69
N THR A 313 -19.92 1.49 -20.57
CA THR A 313 -20.00 0.72 -19.32
C THR A 313 -19.24 -0.60 -19.38
N LYS A 314 -18.71 -1.03 -18.24
CA LYS A 314 -17.97 -2.27 -18.10
C LYS A 314 -18.51 -3.14 -16.97
N LYS A 315 -18.64 -4.43 -17.26
CA LYS A 315 -19.00 -5.46 -16.29
C LYS A 315 -17.74 -6.17 -15.79
N LEU A 316 -17.54 -6.16 -14.47
CA LEU A 316 -16.49 -6.88 -13.77
C LEU A 316 -16.98 -8.27 -13.36
N SER A 317 -16.08 -9.26 -13.40
CA SER A 317 -16.35 -10.56 -12.79
C SER A 317 -16.36 -10.43 -11.26
N SER A 318 -17.06 -11.34 -10.57
CA SER A 318 -17.07 -11.32 -9.10
C SER A 318 -15.68 -11.48 -8.49
N SER A 319 -14.79 -12.26 -9.11
CA SER A 319 -13.41 -12.43 -8.64
C SER A 319 -12.61 -11.13 -8.81
N PHE A 320 -12.71 -10.48 -9.96
CA PHE A 320 -12.02 -9.22 -10.23
C PHE A 320 -12.53 -8.10 -9.30
N LYS A 321 -13.84 -8.03 -9.06
CA LYS A 321 -14.46 -7.07 -8.14
C LYS A 321 -13.91 -7.20 -6.71
N LYS A 322 -13.81 -8.44 -6.21
CA LYS A 322 -13.20 -8.74 -4.89
C LYS A 322 -11.71 -8.37 -4.86
N ALA A 323 -10.96 -8.75 -5.89
CA ALA A 323 -9.54 -8.42 -5.98
C ALA A 323 -9.29 -6.90 -6.07
N LEU A 324 -10.15 -6.17 -6.78
CA LEU A 324 -10.11 -4.70 -6.87
C LEU A 324 -10.42 -4.03 -5.53
N ALA A 325 -11.42 -4.54 -4.78
CA ALA A 325 -11.72 -4.08 -3.43
C ALA A 325 -10.55 -4.36 -2.47
N LYS A 326 -9.98 -5.57 -2.52
CA LYS A 326 -8.79 -5.95 -1.75
C LYS A 326 -7.59 -5.06 -2.08
N MET A 327 -7.33 -4.77 -3.36
CA MET A 327 -6.27 -3.85 -3.78
C MET A 327 -6.47 -2.45 -3.20
N PHE A 328 -7.70 -1.92 -3.30
CA PHE A 328 -8.04 -0.60 -2.77
C PHE A 328 -7.78 -0.51 -1.26
N LEU A 329 -8.31 -1.47 -0.50
CA LEU A 329 -8.23 -1.47 0.95
C LEU A 329 -6.80 -1.77 1.45
N ALA A 330 -6.11 -2.71 0.82
CA ALA A 330 -4.70 -2.99 1.10
C ALA A 330 -3.82 -1.77 0.84
N SER A 331 -4.08 -1.02 -0.24
CA SER A 331 -3.36 0.24 -0.48
C SER A 331 -3.66 1.30 0.57
N ALA A 332 -4.89 1.38 1.09
CA ALA A 332 -5.26 2.34 2.12
C ALA A 332 -4.61 2.00 3.48
N GLU A 333 -4.47 0.72 3.80
CA GLU A 333 -3.83 0.24 5.05
C GLU A 333 -2.31 0.06 4.93
N GLY A 334 -1.72 0.33 3.75
CA GLY A 334 -0.30 0.08 3.49
C GLY A 334 0.08 -1.41 3.51
N ASP A 335 -0.89 -2.32 3.39
CA ASP A 335 -0.68 -3.77 3.35
C ASP A 335 -0.13 -4.19 1.99
N HIS A 336 1.19 -4.25 1.88
CA HIS A 336 1.87 -4.61 0.65
C HIS A 336 1.64 -6.06 0.24
N VAL A 337 1.46 -6.96 1.21
CA VAL A 337 1.33 -8.38 0.92
C VAL A 337 -0.05 -8.68 0.38
N ALA A 338 -1.10 -8.13 1.01
CA ALA A 338 -2.46 -8.19 0.49
C ALA A 338 -2.58 -7.49 -0.86
N LEU A 339 -1.84 -6.39 -1.08
CA LEU A 339 -1.78 -5.68 -2.36
C LEU A 339 -1.16 -6.55 -3.47
N LEU A 340 -0.02 -7.19 -3.21
CA LEU A 340 0.62 -8.11 -4.17
C LEU A 340 -0.27 -9.31 -4.47
N SER A 341 -0.94 -9.86 -3.45
CA SER A 341 -1.96 -10.90 -3.62
C SER A 341 -3.10 -10.43 -4.51
N ALA A 342 -3.62 -9.22 -4.30
CA ALA A 342 -4.68 -8.65 -5.11
C ALA A 342 -4.23 -8.44 -6.58
N PHE A 343 -3.00 -7.99 -6.80
CA PHE A 343 -2.41 -7.90 -8.14
C PHE A 343 -2.34 -9.26 -8.83
N ALA A 344 -1.87 -10.29 -8.12
CA ALA A 344 -1.82 -11.65 -8.65
C ALA A 344 -3.23 -12.19 -8.98
N GLU A 345 -4.22 -11.96 -8.11
CA GLU A 345 -5.64 -12.33 -8.31
C GLU A 345 -6.27 -11.63 -9.53
N MET A 346 -5.84 -10.40 -9.84
CA MET A 346 -6.23 -9.67 -11.05
C MET A 346 -5.45 -10.09 -12.30
N GLY A 347 -4.46 -10.99 -12.18
CA GLY A 347 -3.61 -11.43 -13.28
C GLY A 347 -2.48 -10.46 -13.65
N LEU A 348 -2.19 -9.48 -12.79
CA LEU A 348 -1.09 -8.55 -12.97
C LEU A 348 0.23 -9.24 -12.58
N LYS A 349 1.13 -9.43 -13.55
CA LYS A 349 2.45 -10.00 -13.33
C LYS A 349 3.46 -8.86 -13.15
N LEU A 350 4.00 -8.75 -11.94
CA LEU A 350 5.14 -7.89 -11.66
C LEU A 350 6.42 -8.64 -12.05
N ARG A 351 7.35 -7.96 -12.72
CA ARG A 351 8.61 -8.59 -13.15
C ARG A 351 9.51 -8.99 -11.99
N LEU A 352 9.37 -8.34 -10.84
CA LEU A 352 10.25 -8.45 -9.68
C LEU A 352 9.47 -8.19 -8.37
N ASP A 353 9.80 -8.93 -7.32
CA ASP A 353 9.38 -8.69 -5.92
C ASP A 353 10.12 -7.46 -5.32
N ILE A 354 9.99 -6.31 -5.97
CA ILE A 354 10.59 -5.04 -5.53
C ILE A 354 9.48 -4.17 -4.95
N PRO A 355 9.46 -3.95 -3.62
CA PRO A 355 8.40 -3.20 -2.95
C PRO A 355 8.24 -1.78 -3.46
N GLU A 356 9.35 -1.15 -3.87
CA GLU A 356 9.38 0.20 -4.41
C GLU A 356 8.53 0.32 -5.70
N GLN A 357 8.33 -0.76 -6.46
CA GLN A 357 7.51 -0.76 -7.68
C GLN A 357 6.02 -0.93 -7.38
N ALA A 358 5.66 -1.79 -6.42
CA ALA A 358 4.28 -1.90 -5.95
C ALA A 358 3.79 -0.57 -5.36
N MET A 359 4.67 0.13 -4.64
CA MET A 359 4.43 1.48 -4.12
C MET A 359 4.28 2.55 -5.20
N GLU A 360 5.07 2.47 -6.29
CA GLU A 360 4.89 3.37 -7.43
C GLU A 360 3.50 3.19 -8.04
N ILE A 361 3.03 1.94 -8.18
CA ILE A 361 1.69 1.62 -8.70
C ILE A 361 0.61 2.18 -7.77
N THR A 362 0.63 1.89 -6.46
CA THR A 362 -0.37 2.45 -5.51
C THR A 362 -0.31 3.97 -5.44
N SER A 363 0.88 4.56 -5.48
CA SER A 363 1.01 6.02 -5.55
C SER A 363 0.40 6.62 -6.82
N VAL A 364 0.24 5.88 -7.92
CA VAL A 364 -0.44 6.35 -9.13
C VAL A 364 -1.96 6.21 -8.99
N PHE A 365 -2.42 5.08 -8.43
CA PHE A 365 -3.84 4.78 -8.29
C PHE A 365 -4.53 5.56 -7.16
N PHE A 366 -3.84 5.91 -6.08
CA PHE A 366 -4.47 6.39 -4.84
C PHE A 366 -3.98 7.74 -4.31
N ARG A 367 -3.47 8.61 -5.20
CA ARG A 367 -3.19 10.03 -4.88
C ARG A 367 -4.43 10.73 -4.33
N SER A 368 -4.22 11.54 -3.30
CA SER A 368 -5.16 12.59 -2.90
C SER A 368 -5.26 13.64 -4.01
N THR A 369 -6.40 14.31 -4.13
CA THR A 369 -6.48 15.49 -5.01
C THR A 369 -5.79 16.67 -4.37
N THR A 370 -4.99 17.37 -5.17
CA THR A 370 -4.51 18.72 -4.88
C THR A 370 -5.22 19.70 -5.80
N PRO A 371 -5.60 20.89 -5.30
CA PRO A 371 -6.22 21.91 -6.15
C PRO A 371 -5.29 22.30 -7.32
N ALA A 372 -5.84 22.88 -8.38
CA ALA A 372 -5.12 23.09 -9.65
C ALA A 372 -3.80 23.89 -9.49
N ASN A 373 -3.75 24.83 -8.53
CA ASN A 373 -2.60 25.65 -8.19
C ASN A 373 -1.42 24.87 -7.55
N GLU A 374 -1.68 23.77 -6.84
CA GLU A 374 -0.68 22.92 -6.17
C GLU A 374 -0.25 21.70 -7.00
N SER A 375 -0.96 21.44 -8.11
CA SER A 375 -0.77 20.27 -8.97
C SER A 375 0.61 20.24 -9.66
N HIS A 376 1.13 21.41 -10.06
CA HIS A 376 2.43 21.53 -10.73
C HIS A 376 3.61 21.18 -9.79
N GLU A 377 3.59 21.66 -8.55
CA GLU A 377 4.64 21.35 -7.56
C GLU A 377 4.61 19.87 -7.15
N THR A 378 3.40 19.32 -6.98
CA THR A 378 3.19 17.89 -6.69
C THR A 378 3.72 17.01 -7.82
N MET A 379 3.41 17.33 -9.09
CA MET A 379 3.92 16.59 -10.25
C MET A 379 5.44 16.66 -10.39
N LYS A 380 6.04 17.81 -10.08
CA LYS A 380 7.50 17.99 -10.10
C LYS A 380 8.18 17.17 -9.00
N SER A 381 7.66 17.23 -7.77
CA SER A 381 8.14 16.42 -6.63
C SER A 381 8.10 14.92 -6.94
N LEU A 382 7.01 14.46 -7.56
CA LEU A 382 6.84 13.06 -7.96
C LEU A 382 7.81 12.64 -9.08
N ALA A 383 8.06 13.51 -10.07
CA ALA A 383 9.05 13.25 -11.11
C ALA A 383 10.47 13.15 -10.54
N ASP A 384 10.79 14.00 -9.56
CA ASP A 384 12.06 13.97 -8.84
C ASP A 384 12.19 12.71 -7.98
N GLN A 385 11.12 12.30 -7.28
CA GLN A 385 11.08 11.07 -6.49
C GLN A 385 11.21 9.83 -7.38
N ARG A 386 10.55 9.80 -8.54
CA ARG A 386 10.69 8.74 -9.54
C ARG A 386 12.12 8.63 -10.05
N THR A 387 12.76 9.78 -10.31
CA THR A 387 14.15 9.85 -10.76
C THR A 387 15.12 9.34 -9.69
N LYS A 388 14.90 9.69 -8.41
CA LYS A 388 15.66 9.17 -7.27
C LYS A 388 15.49 7.66 -7.12
N ASN A 389 14.25 7.16 -7.13
CA ASN A 389 13.94 5.74 -7.00
C ASN A 389 14.55 4.93 -8.15
N MET A 390 14.49 5.44 -9.38
CA MET A 390 15.11 4.80 -10.55
C MET A 390 16.64 4.74 -10.44
N LYS A 391 17.26 5.75 -9.82
CA LYS A 391 18.70 5.76 -9.53
C LYS A 391 19.07 4.70 -8.48
N VAL A 392 18.25 4.55 -7.42
CA VAL A 392 18.42 3.48 -6.42
C VAL A 392 18.28 2.10 -7.05
N ILE A 393 17.32 1.90 -7.96
CA ILE A 393 17.16 0.65 -8.71
C ILE A 393 18.37 0.40 -9.62
N GLN A 394 18.86 1.44 -10.31
CA GLN A 394 20.07 1.35 -11.14
C GLN A 394 21.28 0.90 -10.32
N ASP A 395 21.46 1.48 -9.13
CA ASP A 395 22.60 1.20 -8.27
C ASP A 395 22.49 -0.20 -7.61
N LYS A 396 21.30 -0.58 -7.10
CA LYS A 396 21.05 -1.92 -6.52
C LYS A 396 21.16 -3.05 -7.54
N MET A 397 20.73 -2.82 -8.77
CA MET A 397 20.66 -3.87 -9.81
C MET A 397 21.83 -3.87 -10.79
N GLN A 398 22.79 -2.94 -10.64
CA GLN A 398 23.93 -2.75 -11.56
C GLN A 398 23.50 -2.67 -13.04
N LEU A 399 22.35 -2.05 -13.31
CA LEU A 399 21.79 -1.96 -14.67
C LEU A 399 22.51 -0.86 -15.45
N ASN A 400 22.85 -1.14 -16.71
CA ASN A 400 23.41 -0.11 -17.57
C ASN A 400 22.34 0.93 -17.95
N LYS A 401 22.74 2.18 -18.27
CA LYS A 401 21.82 3.28 -18.65
C LYS A 401 20.80 2.93 -19.75
N LYS A 402 21.11 1.97 -20.64
CA LYS A 402 20.19 1.48 -21.68
C LYS A 402 19.19 0.44 -21.17
N GLU A 403 19.57 -0.37 -20.18
CA GLU A 403 18.70 -1.39 -19.55
C GLU A 403 17.70 -0.72 -18.61
N VAL A 404 18.13 0.29 -17.83
CA VAL A 404 17.24 1.13 -17.00
C VAL A 404 16.17 1.82 -17.84
N LYS A 405 16.53 2.38 -19.00
CA LYS A 405 15.58 3.01 -19.93
C LYS A 405 14.57 2.03 -20.56
N ARG A 406 14.84 0.73 -20.50
CA ARG A 406 13.98 -0.35 -21.04
C ARG A 406 13.27 -1.13 -19.94
N PHE A 407 13.51 -0.80 -18.69
CA PHE A 407 12.95 -1.50 -17.56
C PHE A 407 11.52 -1.02 -17.34
N ASN A 408 10.54 -1.83 -17.75
CA ASN A 408 9.15 -1.66 -17.36
C ASN A 408 8.87 -2.60 -16.18
N PRO A 409 8.52 -2.08 -14.98
CA PRO A 409 8.26 -2.90 -13.79
C PRO A 409 7.03 -3.81 -13.93
N VAL A 410 6.09 -3.44 -14.81
CA VAL A 410 4.85 -4.16 -15.05
C VAL A 410 4.90 -4.86 -16.40
N ASP A 411 4.70 -6.17 -16.44
CA ASP A 411 4.72 -6.94 -17.68
C ASP A 411 3.51 -6.62 -18.57
N ALA A 412 2.31 -6.51 -17.97
CA ALA A 412 1.08 -6.06 -18.61
C ALA A 412 0.03 -5.69 -17.55
N PHE A 413 -0.72 -4.61 -17.77
CA PHE A 413 -1.90 -4.28 -16.97
C PHE A 413 -3.13 -4.98 -17.57
N PRO A 414 -3.98 -5.65 -16.78
CA PRO A 414 -5.29 -6.14 -17.25
C PRO A 414 -6.14 -5.00 -17.83
N GLY A 415 -6.85 -5.21 -18.94
CA GLY A 415 -7.65 -4.13 -19.58
C GLY A 415 -8.69 -3.48 -18.65
N ASP A 416 -9.20 -4.23 -17.68
CA ASP A 416 -10.17 -3.77 -16.68
C ASP A 416 -9.57 -2.72 -15.72
N ILE A 417 -8.30 -2.89 -15.33
CA ILE A 417 -7.62 -1.94 -14.43
C ILE A 417 -7.34 -0.60 -15.12
N VAL A 418 -7.20 -0.60 -16.46
CA VAL A 418 -6.96 0.62 -17.25
C VAL A 418 -8.19 1.52 -17.22
N ILE A 419 -9.39 0.94 -17.33
CA ILE A 419 -10.65 1.69 -17.28
C ILE A 419 -10.92 2.17 -15.85
N PHE A 420 -10.64 1.35 -14.83
CA PHE A 420 -10.69 1.80 -13.44
C PHE A 420 -9.73 2.99 -13.17
N ALA A 421 -8.48 2.89 -13.64
CA ALA A 421 -7.50 3.99 -13.54
C ALA A 421 -8.01 5.27 -14.21
N ARG A 422 -8.62 5.12 -15.39
CA ARG A 422 -9.21 6.23 -16.14
C ARG A 422 -10.32 6.91 -15.34
N VAL A 423 -11.25 6.14 -14.78
CA VAL A 423 -12.36 6.67 -13.97
C VAL A 423 -11.82 7.49 -12.79
N LEU A 424 -10.87 6.95 -12.04
CA LEU A 424 -10.26 7.66 -10.91
C LEU A 424 -9.59 8.97 -11.36
N ASN A 425 -8.85 8.96 -12.46
CA ASN A 425 -8.17 10.15 -12.96
C ASN A 425 -9.15 11.22 -13.47
N LEU A 426 -10.23 10.84 -14.14
CA LEU A 426 -11.25 11.76 -14.60
C LEU A 426 -12.06 12.35 -13.45
N LEU A 427 -12.41 11.55 -12.44
CA LEU A 427 -13.01 12.05 -11.20
C LEU A 427 -12.09 13.08 -10.52
N ARG A 428 -10.78 12.82 -10.44
CA ARG A 428 -9.81 13.78 -9.91
C ARG A 428 -9.76 15.07 -10.72
N GLY A 429 -9.76 14.95 -12.04
CA GLY A 429 -9.82 16.11 -12.95
C GLY A 429 -11.09 16.94 -12.74
N LEU A 430 -12.21 16.28 -12.46
CA LEU A 430 -13.46 16.94 -12.12
C LEU A 430 -13.35 17.72 -10.80
N SER A 431 -12.84 17.11 -9.73
CA SER A 431 -12.61 17.80 -8.45
C SER A 431 -11.70 19.02 -8.59
N SER A 432 -10.64 18.89 -9.40
CA SER A 432 -9.72 20.00 -9.68
C SER A 432 -10.42 21.15 -10.41
N THR A 433 -11.26 20.83 -11.41
CA THR A 433 -12.05 21.82 -12.17
C THR A 433 -13.06 22.54 -11.28
N MET A 434 -13.66 21.82 -10.33
CA MET A 434 -14.63 22.36 -9.37
C MET A 434 -14.00 23.05 -8.17
N ASN A 435 -12.66 23.06 -8.08
CA ASN A 435 -11.90 23.57 -6.94
C ASN A 435 -12.31 22.95 -5.59
N VAL A 436 -12.53 21.63 -5.57
CA VAL A 436 -12.91 20.86 -4.37
C VAL A 436 -11.78 19.90 -3.99
N ARG A 437 -11.54 19.74 -2.68
CA ARG A 437 -10.62 18.73 -2.15
C ARG A 437 -11.38 17.47 -1.75
N ILE A 438 -11.19 16.41 -2.52
CA ILE A 438 -11.84 15.12 -2.27
C ILE A 438 -10.83 14.06 -1.85
N VAL A 439 -11.12 13.39 -0.74
CA VAL A 439 -10.40 12.20 -0.28
C VAL A 439 -11.16 10.97 -0.76
N TYR A 440 -10.92 10.57 -2.01
CA TYR A 440 -11.57 9.41 -2.64
C TYR A 440 -11.48 8.12 -1.81
N GLN A 441 -10.37 7.97 -1.07
CA GLN A 441 -10.15 6.81 -0.21
C GLN A 441 -11.24 6.67 0.85
N ASP A 442 -11.67 7.78 1.46
CA ASP A 442 -12.67 7.75 2.54
C ASP A 442 -14.07 7.50 1.99
N ILE A 443 -14.38 8.06 0.82
CA ILE A 443 -15.68 7.89 0.17
C ILE A 443 -15.87 6.47 -0.36
N MET A 444 -14.84 5.89 -1.00
CA MET A 444 -14.93 4.59 -1.65
C MET A 444 -14.73 3.41 -0.69
N ARG A 445 -14.10 3.62 0.47
CA ARG A 445 -13.80 2.56 1.45
C ARG A 445 -15.02 1.77 1.90
N PRO A 446 -16.15 2.37 2.33
CA PRO A 446 -17.32 1.62 2.79
C PRO A 446 -17.87 0.67 1.71
N PHE A 447 -17.86 1.13 0.44
CA PHE A 447 -18.28 0.31 -0.70
C PHE A 447 -17.32 -0.85 -0.93
N ALA A 448 -16.01 -0.62 -0.94
CA ALA A 448 -15.01 -1.68 -1.07
C ALA A 448 -15.08 -2.69 0.10
N GLU A 449 -15.25 -2.22 1.33
CA GLU A 449 -15.42 -3.08 2.51
C GLU A 449 -16.65 -3.97 2.37
N SER A 450 -17.79 -3.43 1.92
CA SER A 450 -19.03 -4.20 1.75
C SER A 450 -18.89 -5.41 0.82
N VAL A 451 -18.04 -5.31 -0.23
CA VAL A 451 -17.74 -6.42 -1.14
C VAL A 451 -16.98 -7.53 -0.44
N LEU A 452 -16.12 -7.14 0.49
CA LEU A 452 -15.34 -8.07 1.29
C LEU A 452 -16.08 -8.49 2.56
N GLN A 453 -17.22 -7.90 2.97
CA GLN A 453 -17.87 -8.22 4.24
C GLN A 453 -18.27 -9.69 4.44
N GLY A 454 -18.42 -10.48 3.36
CA GLY A 454 -18.59 -11.95 3.41
C GLY A 454 -17.28 -12.76 3.36
N ASN A 455 -16.14 -12.11 3.10
CA ASN A 455 -14.79 -12.66 2.98
C ASN A 455 -13.79 -12.08 4.03
N ILE A 456 -14.16 -11.03 4.77
CA ILE A 456 -13.43 -10.53 5.94
C ILE A 456 -13.55 -11.62 6.99
N ASN A 457 -12.44 -12.25 7.37
CA ASN A 457 -12.45 -13.34 8.35
C ASN A 457 -13.04 -12.85 9.67
N ARG A 458 -14.29 -13.25 9.96
CA ARG A 458 -15.06 -12.85 11.16
C ARG A 458 -14.87 -13.84 12.30
N GLY A 459 -13.62 -14.11 12.65
CA GLY A 459 -13.30 -14.97 13.77
C GLY A 459 -13.57 -16.46 13.52
N PRO A 460 -13.52 -17.26 14.59
CA PRO A 460 -13.57 -18.73 14.54
C PRO A 460 -14.88 -19.30 14.01
N MET A 461 -16.03 -18.63 14.15
CA MET A 461 -17.32 -19.12 13.64
C MET A 461 -17.35 -19.39 12.13
N VAL A 462 -16.46 -18.77 11.36
CA VAL A 462 -16.40 -18.87 9.89
C VAL A 462 -15.09 -19.54 9.43
N ASN A 463 -14.14 -19.78 10.33
CA ASN A 463 -12.83 -20.31 10.01
C ASN A 463 -12.45 -21.45 10.97
N ASP A 464 -12.61 -22.68 10.52
CA ASP A 464 -12.26 -23.89 11.29
C ASP A 464 -10.76 -24.00 11.58
N GLN A 465 -9.91 -23.26 10.86
CA GLN A 465 -8.46 -23.16 11.07
C GLN A 465 -8.06 -21.92 11.89
N TRP A 466 -8.98 -21.35 12.68
CA TRP A 466 -8.72 -20.15 13.46
C TRP A 466 -7.61 -20.33 14.50
N VAL A 467 -7.56 -21.49 15.17
CA VAL A 467 -6.47 -21.83 16.09
C VAL A 467 -5.51 -22.75 15.36
N TYR A 468 -4.21 -22.50 15.50
CA TYR A 468 -3.18 -23.35 14.92
C TYR A 468 -3.22 -24.75 15.54
N ASP A 469 -3.34 -25.76 14.67
CA ASP A 469 -3.57 -27.15 15.10
C ASP A 469 -2.27 -27.84 15.52
N THR A 470 -1.97 -27.78 16.82
CA THR A 470 -0.87 -28.51 17.46
C THR A 470 -1.33 -29.14 18.78
N PRO A 471 -0.67 -30.18 19.28
CA PRO A 471 -0.90 -30.66 20.65
C PRO A 471 -0.61 -29.54 21.66
N ALA A 472 -1.48 -29.37 22.66
CA ALA A 472 -1.24 -28.41 23.74
C ALA A 472 -0.07 -28.88 24.63
N HIS A 473 0.79 -27.94 25.03
CA HIS A 473 1.93 -28.21 25.92
C HIS A 473 1.52 -28.30 27.39
N SER A 474 0.37 -27.74 27.77
CA SER A 474 -0.16 -27.77 29.14
C SER A 474 -1.68 -27.60 29.17
N ASP A 475 -2.30 -27.88 30.33
CA ASP A 475 -3.73 -27.62 30.57
C ASP A 475 -4.07 -26.12 30.45
N VAL A 476 -3.14 -25.24 30.86
CA VAL A 476 -3.31 -23.80 30.74
C VAL A 476 -3.38 -23.36 29.28
N GLU A 477 -2.57 -23.97 28.41
CA GLU A 477 -2.64 -23.72 26.96
C GLU A 477 -3.98 -24.19 26.38
N ALA A 478 -4.47 -25.37 26.77
CA ALA A 478 -5.75 -25.88 26.28
C ALA A 478 -6.91 -24.94 26.62
N LYS A 479 -6.94 -24.40 27.85
CA LYS A 479 -7.95 -23.40 28.25
C LYS A 479 -7.72 -22.05 27.57
N LEU A 480 -6.47 -21.62 27.40
CA LEU A 480 -6.14 -20.37 26.69
C LEU A 480 -6.65 -20.40 25.25
N ARG A 481 -6.50 -21.53 24.54
CA ARG A 481 -7.03 -21.67 23.18
C ARG A 481 -8.55 -21.44 23.11
N GLN A 482 -9.31 -21.85 24.13
CA GLN A 482 -10.75 -21.56 24.22
C GLN A 482 -11.01 -20.06 24.41
N LEU A 483 -10.24 -19.38 25.26
CA LEU A 483 -10.31 -17.93 25.42
C LEU A 483 -9.97 -17.19 24.10
N LEU A 484 -8.97 -17.64 23.36
CA LEU A 484 -8.63 -17.03 22.05
C LEU A 484 -9.77 -17.20 21.03
N VAL A 485 -10.50 -18.32 21.07
CA VAL A 485 -11.71 -18.51 20.25
C VAL A 485 -12.81 -17.52 20.65
N GLU A 486 -13.10 -17.39 21.95
CA GLU A 486 -14.07 -16.42 22.47
C GLU A 486 -13.72 -14.98 22.07
N MET A 487 -12.46 -14.58 22.27
CA MET A 487 -11.97 -13.27 21.90
C MET A 487 -12.05 -13.01 20.39
N GLY A 488 -11.81 -14.04 19.57
CA GLY A 488 -11.96 -13.98 18.12
C GLY A 488 -13.42 -13.76 17.69
N ASN A 489 -14.37 -14.48 18.29
CA ASN A 489 -15.80 -14.33 18.01
C ASN A 489 -16.31 -12.93 18.40
N ASN A 490 -15.76 -12.37 19.48
CA ASN A 490 -16.07 -11.02 19.96
C ASN A 490 -15.27 -9.90 19.24
N ASN A 491 -14.57 -10.24 18.14
CA ASN A 491 -13.74 -9.33 17.36
C ASN A 491 -12.70 -8.56 18.21
N LYS A 492 -12.21 -9.15 19.31
CA LYS A 492 -11.19 -8.55 20.19
C LYS A 492 -9.77 -8.82 19.72
N ILE A 493 -9.56 -9.88 18.94
CA ILE A 493 -8.28 -10.22 18.30
C ILE A 493 -8.48 -10.42 16.79
N LEU A 494 -7.44 -10.16 16.01
CA LEU A 494 -7.40 -10.42 14.56
C LEU A 494 -6.44 -11.58 14.26
N GLY A 495 -5.21 -11.46 14.73
CA GLY A 495 -4.16 -12.46 14.73
C GLY A 495 -3.32 -12.29 15.99
N VAL A 496 -2.97 -13.42 16.61
CA VAL A 496 -2.26 -13.47 17.89
C VAL A 496 -1.34 -14.68 17.95
N GLN A 497 -0.19 -14.53 18.60
CA GLN A 497 0.60 -15.65 19.11
C GLN A 497 0.84 -15.45 20.61
N VAL A 498 0.84 -16.55 21.35
CA VAL A 498 1.17 -16.56 22.78
C VAL A 498 2.19 -17.66 23.02
N CYS A 499 3.33 -17.29 23.60
CA CYS A 499 4.32 -18.25 24.06
C CYS A 499 4.73 -17.92 25.50
N ALA A 500 4.79 -18.93 26.36
CA ALA A 500 5.17 -18.77 27.75
C ALA A 500 6.11 -19.87 28.23
N TYR A 501 7.04 -19.47 29.08
CA TYR A 501 8.01 -20.31 29.76
C TYR A 501 7.75 -20.25 31.26
N LYS A 502 7.85 -21.40 31.92
CA LYS A 502 7.88 -21.52 33.38
C LYS A 502 8.98 -22.49 33.76
N ASP A 503 9.85 -22.08 34.70
CA ASP A 503 10.99 -22.88 35.15
C ASP A 503 11.90 -23.34 33.99
N GLY A 504 12.10 -22.45 33.01
CA GLY A 504 12.90 -22.71 31.81
C GLY A 504 12.24 -23.64 30.77
N LYS A 505 11.00 -24.11 30.99
CA LYS A 505 10.28 -25.00 30.07
C LYS A 505 9.14 -24.26 29.36
N VAL A 506 8.93 -24.57 28.08
CA VAL A 506 7.78 -24.09 27.31
C VAL A 506 6.50 -24.73 27.86
N ILE A 507 5.56 -23.90 28.29
CA ILE A 507 4.24 -24.33 28.78
C ILE A 507 3.08 -23.89 27.88
N ILE A 508 3.31 -22.88 27.02
CA ILE A 508 2.34 -22.39 26.04
C ILE A 508 3.10 -22.12 24.74
N ASP A 509 2.62 -22.65 23.62
CA ASP A 509 3.10 -22.32 22.27
C ASP A 509 1.94 -22.40 21.27
N THR A 510 1.18 -21.30 21.16
CA THR A 510 -0.05 -21.28 20.36
C THR A 510 -0.17 -20.03 19.51
N ALA A 511 -0.91 -20.15 18.42
CA ALA A 511 -1.25 -19.06 17.51
C ALA A 511 -2.73 -19.16 17.12
N ALA A 512 -3.35 -18.01 16.87
CA ALA A 512 -4.71 -17.93 16.37
C ALA A 512 -4.93 -16.72 15.46
N GLY A 513 -5.94 -16.81 14.61
CA GLY A 513 -6.39 -15.73 13.74
C GLY A 513 -5.63 -15.66 12.40
N VAL A 514 -5.61 -14.46 11.81
CA VAL A 514 -5.08 -14.24 10.45
C VAL A 514 -4.05 -13.12 10.38
N LEU A 515 -3.21 -13.15 9.34
CA LEU A 515 -2.08 -12.22 9.18
C LEU A 515 -2.51 -10.76 8.98
N GLY A 516 -3.72 -10.48 8.49
CA GLY A 516 -4.23 -9.13 8.33
C GLY A 516 -5.72 -9.09 8.05
N ARG A 517 -6.33 -7.91 8.11
CA ARG A 517 -7.79 -7.75 7.92
C ARG A 517 -8.25 -8.23 6.54
N TYR A 518 -7.43 -8.00 5.52
CA TYR A 518 -7.67 -8.42 4.14
C TYR A 518 -6.69 -9.51 3.66
N ASP A 519 -5.89 -10.05 4.57
CA ASP A 519 -5.01 -11.18 4.33
C ASP A 519 -5.58 -12.41 5.07
N PRO A 520 -6.28 -13.31 4.35
CA PRO A 520 -6.99 -14.42 4.98
C PRO A 520 -6.07 -15.54 5.44
N ARG A 521 -4.75 -15.44 5.21
CA ARG A 521 -3.82 -16.50 5.58
C ARG A 521 -3.74 -16.64 7.10
N PRO A 522 -3.78 -17.89 7.62
CA PRO A 522 -3.76 -18.13 9.05
C PRO A 522 -2.41 -17.77 9.66
N VAL A 523 -2.44 -17.23 10.87
CA VAL A 523 -1.22 -17.02 11.67
C VAL A 523 -0.58 -18.37 11.96
N GLN A 524 0.70 -18.48 11.64
CA GLN A 524 1.55 -19.63 11.95
C GLN A 524 2.38 -19.33 13.20
N LEU A 525 2.96 -20.35 13.85
CA LEU A 525 3.85 -20.14 15.01
C LEU A 525 5.12 -19.33 14.67
N ASP A 526 5.55 -19.30 13.41
CA ASP A 526 6.71 -18.53 12.92
C ASP A 526 6.31 -17.24 12.17
N SER A 527 5.04 -16.84 12.24
CA SER A 527 4.60 -15.54 11.71
C SER A 527 5.26 -14.39 12.47
N LEU A 528 5.56 -13.32 11.75
CA LEU A 528 6.32 -12.17 12.23
C LEU A 528 5.41 -10.97 12.45
N PHE A 529 5.26 -10.59 13.71
CA PHE A 529 4.43 -9.46 14.12
C PHE A 529 5.27 -8.22 14.37
N PRO A 530 4.80 -7.02 13.99
CA PRO A 530 5.41 -5.78 14.45
C PRO A 530 5.20 -5.63 15.97
N VAL A 531 6.28 -5.49 16.74
CA VAL A 531 6.23 -5.48 18.21
C VAL A 531 6.44 -4.09 18.85
N PHE A 532 6.68 -3.05 18.07
CA PHE A 532 6.80 -1.67 18.56
C PHE A 532 7.77 -1.52 19.73
N SER A 533 7.33 -0.94 20.85
CA SER A 533 8.23 -0.61 21.97
C SER A 533 8.84 -1.81 22.67
N VAL A 534 8.35 -3.03 22.43
CA VAL A 534 9.03 -4.25 22.85
C VAL A 534 10.48 -4.29 22.34
N THR A 535 10.76 -3.71 21.17
CA THR A 535 12.11 -3.61 20.61
C THR A 535 13.09 -2.84 21.51
N LYS A 536 12.60 -1.93 22.36
CA LYS A 536 13.44 -1.21 23.34
C LYS A 536 14.05 -2.16 24.36
N GLY A 537 13.32 -3.18 24.80
CA GLY A 537 13.84 -4.21 25.70
C GLY A 537 15.00 -4.97 25.07
N ILE A 538 14.87 -5.36 23.81
CA ILE A 538 15.92 -6.04 23.04
C ILE A 538 17.15 -5.13 22.94
N THR A 539 16.94 -3.87 22.54
CA THR A 539 18.01 -2.88 22.40
C THR A 539 18.70 -2.56 23.74
N ALA A 540 17.93 -2.47 24.82
CA ALA A 540 18.46 -2.32 26.18
C ALA A 540 19.33 -3.51 26.59
N GLY A 541 18.87 -4.74 26.30
CA GLY A 541 19.65 -5.94 26.51
C GLY A 541 20.99 -5.90 25.77
N MET A 542 21.04 -5.37 24.55
CA MET A 542 22.30 -5.25 23.79
C MET A 542 23.27 -4.29 24.47
N LEU A 543 22.78 -3.17 25.01
CA LEU A 543 23.61 -2.24 25.79
C LEU A 543 24.15 -2.88 27.07
N HIS A 544 23.32 -3.66 27.78
CA HIS A 544 23.76 -4.43 28.94
C HIS A 544 24.79 -5.50 28.57
N TRP A 545 24.64 -6.14 27.41
CA TRP A 545 25.63 -7.11 26.92
C TRP A 545 26.97 -6.44 26.58
N LEU A 546 26.94 -5.24 25.99
CA LEU A 546 28.15 -4.44 25.77
C LEU A 546 28.79 -3.96 27.09
N ALA A 547 27.97 -3.61 28.10
CA ALA A 547 28.47 -3.27 29.42
C ALA A 547 29.15 -4.47 30.11
N ASP A 548 28.50 -5.64 30.03
CA ASP A 548 28.98 -6.90 30.60
C ASP A 548 30.29 -7.39 29.96
N THR A 549 30.43 -7.19 28.64
CA THR A 549 31.65 -7.49 27.89
C THR A 549 32.72 -6.39 27.99
N GLY A 550 32.49 -5.36 28.81
CA GLY A 550 33.45 -4.28 29.08
C GLY A 550 33.67 -3.30 27.93
N LYS A 551 32.75 -3.23 26.95
CA LYS A 551 32.81 -2.31 25.80
C LYS A 551 32.32 -0.91 26.12
N LEU A 552 31.50 -0.75 27.14
CA LEU A 552 31.03 0.54 27.65
C LEU A 552 30.77 0.46 29.16
N LYS A 553 30.60 1.60 29.83
CA LYS A 553 30.11 1.65 31.22
C LYS A 553 28.79 2.40 31.31
N LEU A 554 27.90 1.96 32.20
CA LEU A 554 26.59 2.58 32.39
C LEU A 554 26.70 4.05 32.87
N GLU A 555 27.72 4.37 33.65
CA GLU A 555 28.00 5.74 34.14
C GLU A 555 28.83 6.61 33.19
N GLU A 556 29.25 6.05 32.06
CA GLU A 556 30.06 6.77 31.07
C GLU A 556 29.22 7.81 30.33
N ASN A 557 29.83 8.96 30.04
CA ASN A 557 29.22 9.98 29.20
C ASN A 557 29.09 9.44 27.77
N VAL A 558 27.92 9.60 27.17
CA VAL A 558 27.67 9.16 25.79
C VAL A 558 28.65 9.83 24.82
N ALA A 559 29.04 11.07 25.08
CA ALA A 559 30.02 11.82 24.28
C ALA A 559 31.43 11.18 24.24
N ASN A 560 31.80 10.34 25.22
CA ASN A 560 33.07 9.62 25.19
C ASN A 560 33.04 8.44 24.21
N ILE A 561 31.85 7.88 23.98
CA ILE A 561 31.61 6.75 23.08
C ILE A 561 31.33 7.27 21.67
N TRP A 562 30.47 8.30 21.57
CA TRP A 562 30.01 8.92 20.34
C TRP A 562 30.30 10.44 20.40
N PRO A 563 31.49 10.88 19.95
CA PRO A 563 31.94 12.27 20.11
C PRO A 563 31.00 13.32 19.54
N GLU A 564 30.41 13.07 18.37
CA GLU A 564 29.48 13.98 17.69
C GLU A 564 28.22 14.24 18.52
N PHE A 565 27.84 13.29 19.38
CA PHE A 565 26.70 13.44 20.30
C PHE A 565 26.91 14.52 21.35
N GLY A 566 28.15 14.84 21.75
CA GLY A 566 28.42 15.81 22.82
C GLY A 566 27.89 17.23 22.56
N SER A 567 27.68 17.58 21.29
CA SER A 567 27.17 18.88 20.85
C SER A 567 25.91 19.35 21.59
N ASN A 568 25.70 20.66 21.70
CA ASN A 568 24.47 21.27 22.23
C ASN A 568 24.08 20.84 23.66
N ARG A 569 25.01 20.94 24.62
CA ARG A 569 24.80 20.67 26.05
C ARG A 569 24.50 19.20 26.38
N LYS A 570 24.94 18.26 25.53
CA LYS A 570 24.75 16.82 25.72
C LYS A 570 25.95 16.11 26.35
N ASP A 571 27.03 16.84 26.64
CA ASP A 571 28.28 16.31 27.20
C ASP A 571 28.12 15.58 28.55
N HIS A 572 27.09 15.92 29.31
CA HIS A 572 26.78 15.34 30.63
C HIS A 572 25.75 14.19 30.57
N ILE A 573 25.23 13.84 29.39
CA ILE A 573 24.30 12.71 29.25
C ILE A 573 25.11 11.41 29.37
N LYS A 574 24.75 10.58 30.35
CA LYS A 574 25.33 9.26 30.58
C LYS A 574 24.49 8.16 29.96
N VAL A 575 25.09 6.99 29.73
CA VAL A 575 24.39 5.81 29.17
C VAL A 575 23.15 5.46 30.01
N HIS A 576 23.25 5.47 31.34
CA HIS A 576 22.11 5.18 32.21
C HIS A 576 20.96 6.20 32.10
N HIS A 577 21.24 7.50 31.83
CA HIS A 577 20.20 8.50 31.58
C HIS A 577 19.36 8.18 30.33
N VAL A 578 19.95 7.52 29.33
CA VAL A 578 19.22 7.08 28.15
C VAL A 578 18.34 5.88 28.50
N LEU A 579 18.93 4.86 29.13
CA LEU A 579 18.26 3.61 29.49
C LEU A 579 17.07 3.83 30.44
N ASN A 580 17.18 4.77 31.38
CA ASN A 580 16.12 5.05 32.36
C ASN A 580 15.15 6.16 31.92
N HIS A 581 15.25 6.64 30.66
CA HIS A 581 14.42 7.72 30.11
C HIS A 581 14.58 9.10 30.76
N THR A 582 15.74 9.44 31.34
CA THR A 582 16.04 10.76 31.92
C THR A 582 17.04 11.60 31.12
N SER A 583 17.28 11.30 29.84
CA SER A 583 18.29 12.04 29.04
C SER A 583 17.87 13.46 28.61
N GLY A 584 16.57 13.77 28.69
CA GLY A 584 15.99 15.01 28.19
C GLY A 584 15.71 15.04 26.67
N LEU A 585 16.01 13.97 25.94
CA LEU A 585 15.86 13.87 24.48
C LEU A 585 14.58 13.13 24.03
N HIS A 586 13.54 13.16 24.85
CA HIS A 586 12.30 12.40 24.61
C HIS A 586 11.58 12.83 23.33
N ASN A 587 11.76 14.08 22.89
CA ASN A 587 11.19 14.67 21.67
C ASN A 587 12.19 14.87 20.53
N ALA A 588 13.45 14.43 20.66
CA ALA A 588 14.52 14.73 19.69
C ALA A 588 14.24 14.25 18.25
N SER A 589 13.24 13.37 18.06
CA SER A 589 12.80 12.87 16.75
C SER A 589 11.33 13.14 16.44
N ALA A 590 10.66 14.02 17.19
CA ALA A 590 9.25 14.35 17.00
C ALA A 590 8.97 15.05 15.65
N ASP A 591 9.94 15.81 15.14
CA ASP A 591 9.79 16.56 13.88
C ASP A 591 9.92 15.69 12.64
N ILE A 592 10.65 14.56 12.72
CA ILE A 592 10.81 13.60 11.61
C ILE A 592 9.44 13.10 11.15
N GLY A 593 8.57 12.74 12.10
CA GLY A 593 7.21 12.27 11.81
C GLY A 593 6.29 13.35 11.23
N ARG A 594 6.54 14.63 11.54
CA ARG A 594 5.72 15.77 11.06
C ARG A 594 6.12 16.24 9.68
N GLU A 595 7.42 16.27 9.37
CA GLU A 595 7.94 16.71 8.07
C GLU A 595 7.74 15.65 6.99
N ASN A 596 8.28 14.45 7.23
CA ASN A 596 8.23 13.34 6.30
C ASN A 596 8.49 12.03 7.06
N PRO A 597 7.44 11.25 7.37
CA PRO A 597 7.57 9.97 8.06
C PRO A 597 8.60 9.02 7.41
N LEU A 598 8.80 9.08 6.10
CA LEU A 598 9.74 8.19 5.41
C LEU A 598 11.21 8.43 5.77
N LEU A 599 11.56 9.60 6.34
CA LEU A 599 12.91 9.90 6.82
C LEU A 599 13.33 8.99 7.97
N MET A 600 12.37 8.40 8.71
CA MET A 600 12.69 7.43 9.77
C MET A 600 13.36 6.15 9.26
N ALA A 601 13.34 5.92 7.95
CA ALA A 601 14.05 4.80 7.32
C ALA A 601 15.53 5.09 7.03
N ASP A 602 15.97 6.35 7.13
CA ASP A 602 17.36 6.73 6.91
C ASP A 602 18.10 6.75 8.26
N TRP A 603 18.95 5.73 8.45
CA TRP A 603 19.71 5.54 9.69
C TRP A 603 20.63 6.71 10.00
N GLU A 604 21.43 7.15 9.02
CA GLU A 604 22.47 8.17 9.21
C GLU A 604 21.84 9.55 9.44
N GLU A 605 20.78 9.89 8.69
CA GLU A 605 20.03 11.13 8.90
C GLU A 605 19.41 11.18 10.31
N CYS A 606 18.84 10.07 10.78
CA CYS A 606 18.28 10.01 12.13
C CYS A 606 19.35 10.15 13.22
N LEU A 607 20.51 9.50 13.06
CA LEU A 607 21.63 9.67 13.99
C LEU A 607 22.14 11.11 14.01
N ASN A 608 22.28 11.75 12.84
CA ASN A 608 22.68 13.15 12.74
C ASN A 608 21.69 14.08 13.45
N ARG A 609 20.38 13.88 13.28
CA ARG A 609 19.36 14.66 13.98
C ARG A 609 19.43 14.49 15.50
N ILE A 610 19.65 13.27 15.98
CA ILE A 610 19.87 13.01 17.41
C ILE A 610 21.13 13.74 17.90
N ALA A 611 22.24 13.67 17.16
CA ALA A 611 23.48 14.36 17.50
C ALA A 611 23.33 15.89 17.52
N MET A 612 22.45 16.46 16.69
CA MET A 612 22.18 17.90 16.64
C MET A 612 21.07 18.38 17.58
N SER A 613 20.30 17.48 18.18
CA SER A 613 19.21 17.85 19.09
C SER A 613 19.70 18.47 20.41
N GLU A 614 18.83 19.18 21.11
CA GLU A 614 19.10 19.70 22.46
C GLU A 614 18.20 18.99 23.49
N PRO A 615 18.70 18.72 24.71
CA PRO A 615 17.87 18.19 25.79
C PRO A 615 16.86 19.25 26.26
N GLU A 616 15.57 18.90 26.24
CA GLU A 616 14.48 19.78 26.71
C GLU A 616 14.46 19.91 28.25
N THR A 617 15.02 18.92 28.94
CA THR A 617 15.15 18.89 30.40
C THR A 617 16.58 18.55 30.78
N GLU A 618 16.96 18.96 31.99
CA GLU A 618 18.27 18.65 32.54
C GLU A 618 18.47 17.12 32.66
N PRO A 619 19.55 16.55 32.10
CA PRO A 619 19.80 15.11 32.16
C PRO A 619 19.81 14.58 33.60
N GLY A 620 19.02 13.53 33.86
CA GLY A 620 18.88 12.92 35.19
C GLY A 620 17.72 13.44 36.04
N ARG A 621 17.12 14.59 35.67
CA ARG A 621 16.12 15.28 36.51
C ARG A 621 14.70 14.74 36.34
N GLU A 622 14.24 14.65 35.09
CA GLU A 622 12.87 14.27 34.75
C GLU A 622 12.85 12.96 33.95
N GLN A 623 11.90 12.07 34.27
CA GLN A 623 11.74 10.80 33.56
C GLN A 623 10.56 10.94 32.60
N PHE A 624 10.86 11.24 31.34
CA PHE A 624 9.87 11.32 30.26
C PHE A 624 10.10 10.18 29.27
N TYR A 625 9.03 9.47 28.92
CA TYR A 625 9.14 8.33 28.03
C TYR A 625 9.68 8.72 26.65
N HIS A 626 10.80 8.13 26.26
CA HIS A 626 11.43 8.37 24.95
C HIS A 626 10.82 7.41 23.94
N TYR A 627 9.95 7.92 23.05
CA TYR A 627 9.18 7.05 22.15
C TYR A 627 10.04 6.48 21.01
N LEU A 628 10.41 7.28 20.01
CA LEU A 628 11.27 6.83 18.91
C LEU A 628 12.75 7.17 19.16
N SER A 629 13.04 8.32 19.79
CA SER A 629 14.41 8.80 20.02
C SER A 629 15.28 7.78 20.77
N TYR A 630 14.70 7.04 21.72
CA TYR A 630 15.37 5.95 22.43
C TYR A 630 16.13 5.00 21.49
N GLY A 631 15.52 4.63 20.36
CA GLY A 631 16.07 3.65 19.44
C GLY A 631 17.35 4.12 18.77
N TRP A 632 17.37 5.35 18.26
CA TRP A 632 18.55 5.92 17.60
C TRP A 632 19.62 6.34 18.60
N ILE A 633 19.26 6.80 19.81
CA ILE A 633 20.26 7.10 20.85
C ILE A 633 20.96 5.79 21.27
N CYS A 634 20.20 4.76 21.65
CA CYS A 634 20.79 3.47 22.05
C CYS A 634 21.52 2.79 20.88
N GLY A 635 20.94 2.83 19.69
CA GLY A 635 21.55 2.27 18.49
C GLY A 635 22.86 2.96 18.11
N GLY A 636 22.92 4.29 18.21
CA GLY A 636 24.15 5.06 18.03
C GLY A 636 25.21 4.66 19.05
N ILE A 637 24.85 4.53 20.34
CA ILE A 637 25.77 4.04 21.38
C ILE A 637 26.30 2.64 21.05
N ILE A 638 25.43 1.72 20.62
CA ILE A 638 25.80 0.35 20.25
C ILE A 638 26.81 0.33 19.10
N GLU A 639 26.56 1.06 18.01
CA GLU A 639 27.46 1.06 16.84
C GLU A 639 28.82 1.69 17.18
N HIS A 640 28.83 2.79 17.93
CA HIS A 640 30.07 3.48 18.28
C HIS A 640 30.89 2.74 19.34
N ALA A 641 30.25 2.16 20.37
CA ALA A 641 30.95 1.38 21.40
C ALA A 641 31.55 0.08 20.85
N SER A 642 30.86 -0.55 19.88
CA SER A 642 31.29 -1.83 19.31
C SER A 642 32.18 -1.70 18.08
N GLY A 643 32.09 -0.57 17.35
CA GLY A 643 32.70 -0.37 16.03
C GLY A 643 32.06 -1.20 14.92
N ARG A 644 30.86 -1.75 15.15
CA ARG A 644 30.16 -2.69 14.26
C ARG A 644 28.72 -2.27 14.05
N LYS A 645 28.10 -2.80 13.00
CA LYS A 645 26.71 -2.47 12.68
C LYS A 645 25.73 -3.06 13.69
N PHE A 646 24.66 -2.33 13.97
CA PHE A 646 23.64 -2.70 14.97
C PHE A 646 23.15 -4.14 14.79
N LYS A 647 22.87 -4.53 13.55
CA LYS A 647 22.38 -5.87 13.21
C LYS A 647 23.38 -6.98 13.57
N GLU A 648 24.67 -6.76 13.38
CA GLU A 648 25.70 -7.75 13.71
C GLU A 648 25.77 -8.00 15.22
N ILE A 649 25.63 -6.94 16.02
CA ILE A 649 25.59 -7.06 17.48
C ILE A 649 24.32 -7.77 17.93
N LEU A 650 23.18 -7.51 17.29
CA LEU A 650 21.93 -8.22 17.59
C LEU A 650 22.08 -9.73 17.32
N GLU A 651 22.67 -10.07 16.16
CA GLU A 651 22.89 -11.46 15.75
C GLU A 651 23.81 -12.21 16.72
N GLU A 652 24.93 -11.59 17.11
CA GLU A 652 25.91 -12.19 18.02
C GLU A 652 25.43 -12.26 19.47
N ALA A 653 24.80 -11.21 19.99
CA ALA A 653 24.42 -11.15 21.39
C ALA A 653 23.20 -12.04 21.70
N PHE A 654 22.24 -12.12 20.78
CA PHE A 654 20.95 -12.76 21.07
C PHE A 654 20.49 -13.77 20.02
N ILE A 655 20.57 -13.47 18.72
CA ILE A 655 19.93 -14.35 17.72
C ILE A 655 20.59 -15.74 17.68
N HIS A 656 21.92 -15.80 17.54
CA HIS A 656 22.65 -17.06 17.47
C HIS A 656 22.72 -17.81 18.81
N PRO A 657 23.02 -17.16 19.95
CA PRO A 657 23.05 -17.85 21.23
C PRO A 657 21.69 -18.44 21.63
N LEU A 658 20.59 -17.76 21.28
CA LEU A 658 19.23 -18.23 21.58
C LEU A 658 18.67 -19.19 20.52
N GLN A 659 19.32 -19.37 19.38
CA GLN A 659 18.81 -20.18 18.25
C GLN A 659 17.43 -19.72 17.76
N ILE A 660 17.27 -18.41 17.57
CA ILE A 660 16.01 -17.76 17.15
C ILE A 660 16.11 -17.15 15.75
N GLU A 661 17.04 -17.64 14.93
CA GLU A 661 17.22 -17.23 13.54
C GLU A 661 15.90 -17.33 12.77
N GLY A 662 15.61 -16.34 11.92
CA GLY A 662 14.39 -16.41 11.13
C GLY A 662 13.13 -15.91 11.84
N GLU A 663 13.15 -15.70 13.15
CA GLU A 663 11.96 -15.38 13.96
C GLU A 663 12.05 -14.11 14.81
N MET A 664 13.21 -13.43 14.81
CA MET A 664 13.38 -12.11 15.42
C MET A 664 14.24 -11.22 14.52
N TYR A 665 13.71 -10.07 14.15
CA TYR A 665 14.39 -9.08 13.31
C TYR A 665 14.18 -7.66 13.84
N ILE A 666 15.17 -6.79 13.66
CA ILE A 666 15.01 -5.33 13.73
C ILE A 666 15.45 -4.81 12.36
N GLY A 667 14.49 -4.49 11.49
CA GLY A 667 14.72 -4.36 10.06
C GLY A 667 14.75 -5.73 9.36
N ILE A 668 13.65 -6.09 8.68
CA ILE A 668 13.53 -7.41 8.04
C ILE A 668 14.38 -7.52 6.77
N PRO A 669 14.92 -8.72 6.44
CA PRO A 669 15.53 -8.97 5.14
C PRO A 669 14.45 -9.13 4.05
N PRO A 670 14.79 -8.94 2.75
CA PRO A 670 13.92 -9.34 1.65
C PRO A 670 13.61 -10.84 1.71
N GLY A 671 12.41 -11.26 1.32
CA GLY A 671 11.97 -12.65 1.16
C GLY A 671 11.26 -13.28 2.37
N VAL A 672 11.00 -12.50 3.42
CA VAL A 672 10.17 -12.92 4.58
C VAL A 672 8.72 -12.41 4.50
N GLU A 673 8.35 -11.72 3.41
CA GLU A 673 7.08 -11.00 3.24
C GLU A 673 5.85 -11.91 3.45
N SER A 674 5.97 -13.18 3.08
CA SER A 674 4.88 -14.15 3.25
C SER A 674 4.53 -14.45 4.71
N ARG A 675 5.39 -14.12 5.68
CA ARG A 675 5.16 -14.38 7.12
C ARG A 675 4.78 -13.12 7.90
N LEU A 676 4.75 -11.95 7.26
CA LEU A 676 4.50 -10.69 7.94
C LEU A 676 3.03 -10.54 8.30
N ALA A 677 2.76 -10.22 9.56
CA ALA A 677 1.44 -9.76 9.98
C ALA A 677 1.29 -8.24 9.72
N THR A 678 0.13 -7.85 9.20
CA THR A 678 -0.29 -6.48 8.91
C THR A 678 -0.95 -5.87 10.13
N LEU A 679 -0.46 -4.72 10.58
CA LEU A 679 -1.05 -3.99 11.69
C LEU A 679 -2.37 -3.34 11.25
N THR A 680 -3.45 -3.62 11.95
CA THR A 680 -4.77 -3.03 11.71
C THR A 680 -5.20 -2.20 12.93
N PRO A 681 -5.60 -0.92 12.76
CA PRO A 681 -6.10 -0.10 13.87
C PRO A 681 -7.45 -0.60 14.39
N ASP A 682 -7.62 -0.62 15.72
CA ASP A 682 -8.94 -0.78 16.33
C ASP A 682 -9.62 0.59 16.48
N THR A 683 -10.52 0.91 15.54
CA THR A 683 -11.23 2.20 15.54
C THR A 683 -12.15 2.40 16.74
N GLU A 684 -12.65 1.33 17.37
CA GLU A 684 -13.51 1.46 18.57
C GLU A 684 -12.67 1.80 19.80
N ASP A 685 -11.51 1.16 19.95
CA ASP A 685 -10.57 1.45 21.04
C ASP A 685 -9.99 2.87 20.90
N LEU A 686 -9.68 3.29 19.67
CA LEU A 686 -9.21 4.65 19.37
C LEU A 686 -10.24 5.72 19.70
N LYS A 687 -11.53 5.47 19.43
CA LYS A 687 -12.60 6.41 19.81
C LYS A 687 -12.70 6.58 21.32
N LYS A 688 -12.42 5.54 22.12
CA LYS A 688 -12.42 5.65 23.59
C LYS A 688 -11.29 6.53 24.13
N LEU A 689 -10.16 6.61 23.42
CA LEU A 689 -9.06 7.49 23.80
C LEU A 689 -9.39 8.99 23.66
N SER A 690 -10.35 9.35 22.80
CA SER A 690 -10.74 10.76 22.57
C SER A 690 -11.34 11.47 23.79
N GLY A 691 -11.72 10.71 24.82
CA GLY A 691 -12.24 11.25 26.09
C GLY A 691 -11.21 11.39 27.21
N LEU A 692 -9.92 11.13 26.97
CA LEU A 692 -8.87 11.16 28.00
C LEU A 692 -8.20 12.53 28.12
N SER A 693 -8.01 13.00 29.35
CA SER A 693 -7.25 14.22 29.66
C SER A 693 -5.76 14.06 29.37
N SER A 694 -5.08 15.16 29.03
CA SER A 694 -3.63 15.24 28.86
C SER A 694 -2.89 14.67 30.08
N ARG A 695 -1.82 13.91 29.83
CA ARG A 695 -1.00 13.27 30.88
C ARG A 695 0.27 14.07 31.13
N THR A 696 0.58 14.33 32.40
CA THR A 696 1.75 15.12 32.80
C THR A 696 3.08 14.37 32.67
N ASP A 697 3.05 13.04 32.56
CA ASP A 697 4.24 12.17 32.49
C ASP A 697 4.59 11.73 31.06
N LEU A 698 3.75 12.07 30.08
CA LEU A 698 4.01 11.85 28.66
C LEU A 698 4.56 13.11 28.00
N PRO A 699 5.48 12.97 27.04
CA PRO A 699 5.98 14.12 26.31
C PRO A 699 4.87 14.77 25.46
N SER A 700 5.05 16.06 25.13
CA SER A 700 4.09 16.85 24.34
C SER A 700 3.73 16.22 22.99
N SER A 701 4.71 15.58 22.33
CA SER A 701 4.52 14.86 21.06
C SER A 701 3.71 13.57 21.20
N PHE A 702 3.43 13.12 22.43
CA PHE A 702 2.80 11.84 22.73
C PHE A 702 1.62 11.98 23.71
N GLN A 703 0.91 13.10 23.60
CA GLN A 703 -0.36 13.34 24.30
C GLN A 703 -1.54 12.64 23.61
N PRO A 704 -2.66 12.38 24.30
CA PRO A 704 -3.81 11.64 23.75
C PRO A 704 -4.31 12.13 22.38
N ASP A 705 -4.44 13.44 22.18
CA ASP A 705 -4.87 14.02 20.90
C ASP A 705 -3.90 13.71 19.74
N ASN A 706 -2.60 13.80 20.03
CA ASN A 706 -1.54 13.45 19.08
C ASN A 706 -1.46 11.93 18.85
N ILE A 707 -1.75 11.11 19.87
CA ILE A 707 -1.79 9.64 19.77
C ILE A 707 -2.90 9.18 18.82
N ILE A 708 -4.07 9.83 18.82
CA ILE A 708 -5.18 9.46 17.93
C ILE A 708 -4.80 9.74 16.47
N GLN A 709 -4.25 10.94 16.21
CA GLN A 709 -3.75 11.29 14.88
C GLN A 709 -2.64 10.32 14.45
N LEU A 710 -1.70 10.02 15.35
CA LEU A 710 -0.62 9.06 15.10
C LEU A 710 -1.18 7.66 14.83
N ALA A 711 -2.12 7.15 15.61
CA ALA A 711 -2.66 5.81 15.47
C ALA A 711 -3.52 5.61 14.21
N SER A 712 -3.99 6.69 13.58
CA SER A 712 -4.65 6.64 12.27
C SER A 712 -3.65 6.48 11.09
N VAL A 713 -2.43 7.00 11.22
CA VAL A 713 -1.40 7.04 10.16
C VAL A 713 -0.31 5.98 10.37
N LEU A 714 0.05 5.73 11.62
CA LEU A 714 1.16 4.87 12.04
C LEU A 714 1.03 3.42 11.55
N PRO A 715 -0.15 2.76 11.62
CA PRO A 715 -0.30 1.42 11.06
C PRO A 715 0.05 1.37 9.57
N ALA A 716 -0.45 2.33 8.78
CA ALA A 716 -0.17 2.38 7.36
C ALA A 716 1.33 2.56 7.07
N VAL A 717 2.01 3.46 7.81
CA VAL A 717 3.45 3.70 7.68
C VAL A 717 4.28 2.48 8.08
N PHE A 718 4.00 1.86 9.23
CA PHE A 718 4.74 0.68 9.71
C PHE A 718 4.38 -0.60 8.94
N ASN A 719 3.27 -0.61 8.20
CA ASN A 719 2.98 -1.65 7.23
C ASN A 719 3.82 -1.52 5.95
N MET A 720 4.39 -0.34 5.67
CA MET A 720 5.19 -0.13 4.46
C MET A 720 6.49 -0.93 4.47
N LEU A 721 6.78 -1.62 3.38
CA LEU A 721 7.89 -2.58 3.34
C LEU A 721 9.27 -1.89 3.42
N ASN A 722 9.41 -0.66 2.94
CA ASN A 722 10.62 0.14 3.16
C ASN A 722 10.84 0.47 4.65
N ILE A 723 9.77 0.79 5.38
CA ILE A 723 9.84 1.01 6.84
C ILE A 723 10.12 -0.30 7.55
N ARG A 724 9.42 -1.39 7.24
CA ARG A 724 9.67 -2.72 7.84
C ARG A 724 11.11 -3.20 7.67
N ARG A 725 11.76 -2.83 6.57
CA ARG A 725 13.18 -3.13 6.29
C ARG A 725 14.17 -2.20 6.99
N ALA A 726 13.73 -1.04 7.47
CA ALA A 726 14.59 -0.08 8.16
C ALA A 726 14.95 -0.52 9.58
N ILE A 727 16.14 -0.14 10.05
CA ILE A 727 16.57 -0.39 11.42
C ILE A 727 16.02 0.74 12.29
N ILE A 728 14.98 0.46 13.08
CA ILE A 728 14.40 1.41 14.05
C ILE A 728 14.33 0.70 15.42
N PRO A 729 15.41 0.76 16.22
CA PRO A 729 15.58 -0.07 17.43
C PRO A 729 14.55 0.17 18.55
N ALA A 730 13.71 1.22 18.44
CA ALA A 730 12.65 1.50 19.39
C ALA A 730 11.25 1.04 18.96
N ALA A 731 11.05 0.64 17.70
CA ALA A 731 9.71 0.42 17.15
C ALA A 731 9.59 -0.63 16.04
N ASN A 732 10.65 -0.95 15.28
CA ASN A 732 10.53 -1.77 14.07
C ASN A 732 11.05 -3.21 14.24
N GLY A 733 10.89 -3.77 15.44
CA GLY A 733 11.08 -5.19 15.67
C GLY A 733 9.94 -6.02 15.04
N HIS A 734 10.30 -7.09 14.35
CA HIS A 734 9.38 -8.09 13.79
C HIS A 734 9.72 -9.45 14.38
N CYS A 735 8.84 -9.98 15.23
CA CYS A 735 9.12 -11.18 16.02
C CYS A 735 7.95 -12.15 16.02
N SER A 736 8.24 -13.45 16.14
CA SER A 736 7.27 -14.41 16.65
C SER A 736 7.19 -14.33 18.18
N ALA A 737 6.06 -14.73 18.77
CA ALA A 737 5.97 -14.84 20.23
C ALA A 737 6.99 -15.84 20.79
N ARG A 738 7.36 -16.90 20.05
CA ARG A 738 8.34 -17.90 20.48
C ARG A 738 9.72 -17.31 20.68
N ALA A 739 10.22 -16.60 19.67
CA ALA A 739 11.53 -15.95 19.73
C ALA A 739 11.57 -14.89 20.85
N LEU A 740 10.49 -14.12 20.99
CA LEU A 740 10.40 -13.09 22.02
C LEU A 740 10.30 -13.68 23.44
N ALA A 741 9.47 -14.71 23.66
CA ALA A 741 9.33 -15.37 24.95
C ALA A 741 10.64 -16.04 25.35
N ARG A 742 11.36 -16.65 24.40
CA ARG A 742 12.66 -17.27 24.64
C ARG A 742 13.74 -16.26 25.04
N TYR A 743 13.74 -15.08 24.42
CA TYR A 743 14.59 -13.96 24.84
C TYR A 743 14.31 -13.57 26.30
N TYR A 744 13.05 -13.34 26.66
CA TYR A 744 12.66 -12.99 28.03
C TYR A 744 12.90 -14.13 29.04
N ALA A 745 12.72 -15.39 28.63
CA ALA A 745 13.03 -16.57 29.44
C ALA A 745 14.54 -16.68 29.73
N ALA A 746 15.40 -16.25 28.81
CA ALA A 746 16.82 -16.15 29.12
C ALA A 746 17.10 -15.02 30.13
N LEU A 747 16.42 -13.88 30.02
CA LEU A 747 16.58 -12.77 30.95
C LEU A 747 16.14 -13.12 32.38
N VAL A 748 15.00 -13.81 32.54
CA VAL A 748 14.49 -14.20 33.87
C VAL A 748 15.44 -15.14 34.61
N ASP A 749 16.20 -15.96 33.87
CA ASP A 749 17.21 -16.89 34.42
C ASP A 749 18.64 -16.31 34.44
N GLY A 750 18.76 -14.98 34.45
CA GLY A 750 20.06 -14.30 34.56
C GLY A 750 20.98 -14.53 33.36
N GLY A 751 20.38 -14.75 32.18
CA GLY A 751 21.07 -14.97 30.91
C GLY A 751 21.21 -16.45 30.51
N PHE A 752 20.72 -17.42 31.30
CA PHE A 752 20.82 -18.83 30.93
C PHE A 752 19.95 -19.14 29.70
N VAL A 753 20.53 -19.76 28.68
CA VAL A 753 19.78 -20.13 27.45
C VAL A 753 18.82 -21.27 27.77
N PRO A 754 17.49 -21.11 27.59
CA PRO A 754 16.54 -22.18 27.85
C PRO A 754 16.78 -23.39 26.92
N PRO A 755 16.39 -24.61 27.32
CA PRO A 755 16.40 -25.77 26.42
C PRO A 755 15.62 -25.49 25.12
N PRO A 756 15.97 -26.11 23.98
CA PRO A 756 15.22 -25.97 22.73
C PRO A 756 13.74 -26.34 22.88
N HIS A 757 12.88 -25.78 22.03
CA HIS A 757 11.47 -26.17 21.97
C HIS A 757 11.32 -27.67 21.67
N SER A 758 10.19 -28.25 22.06
CA SER A 758 9.86 -29.65 21.76
C SER A 758 9.85 -29.90 20.25
N SER A 759 10.22 -31.12 19.83
CA SER A 759 10.14 -31.56 18.43
C SER A 759 8.70 -31.57 17.86
N SER A 760 7.70 -31.48 18.74
CA SER A 760 6.28 -31.31 18.38
C SER A 760 5.94 -29.89 17.88
N SER A 761 6.72 -28.87 18.24
CA SER A 761 6.53 -27.49 17.78
C SER A 761 7.05 -27.35 16.34
N LYS A 762 6.16 -27.45 15.35
CA LYS A 762 6.49 -27.27 13.93
C LYS A 762 5.92 -25.95 13.37
N PRO A 763 6.65 -25.21 12.52
CA PRO A 763 8.07 -25.39 12.19
C PRO A 763 8.95 -25.16 13.42
N ALA A 764 10.12 -25.80 13.46
CA ALA A 764 11.03 -25.70 14.59
C ALA A 764 11.55 -24.25 14.74
N LEU A 765 11.69 -23.78 15.98
CA LEU A 765 12.26 -22.46 16.25
C LEU A 765 13.67 -22.38 15.65
N GLY A 766 13.94 -21.32 14.89
CA GLY A 766 15.24 -21.16 14.21
C GLY A 766 15.32 -21.80 12.82
N SER A 767 14.31 -22.58 12.39
CA SER A 767 14.42 -23.42 11.18
C SER A 767 14.21 -22.69 9.85
N ASN A 768 13.81 -21.41 9.88
CA ASN A 768 13.50 -20.61 8.69
C ASN A 768 14.47 -19.42 8.52
N PRO A 769 15.80 -19.63 8.52
CA PRO A 769 16.74 -18.54 8.31
C PRO A 769 16.61 -18.03 6.87
N HIS A 770 16.31 -16.73 6.74
CA HIS A 770 16.18 -16.13 5.42
C HIS A 770 17.53 -15.61 4.91
N ILE A 771 18.08 -16.30 3.90
CA ILE A 771 19.29 -15.86 3.18
C ILE A 771 18.85 -15.24 1.84
N PRO A 772 19.01 -13.93 1.63
CA PRO A 772 18.61 -13.27 0.39
C PRO A 772 19.34 -13.89 -0.82
N LYS A 773 18.61 -14.59 -1.69
CA LYS A 773 19.16 -15.08 -2.96
C LYS A 773 19.12 -13.95 -3.99
N TYR A 774 20.21 -13.20 -4.10
CA TYR A 774 20.38 -12.29 -5.23
C TYR A 774 20.72 -13.13 -6.49
N PRO A 775 20.10 -12.87 -7.64
CA PRO A 775 20.46 -13.57 -8.87
C PRO A 775 21.89 -13.20 -9.27
N VAL A 776 22.83 -14.11 -9.01
CA VAL A 776 24.20 -14.01 -9.51
C VAL A 776 24.16 -14.22 -11.01
N LYS A 777 24.36 -13.16 -11.80
CA LYS A 777 24.62 -13.32 -13.24
C LYS A 777 25.90 -14.13 -13.39
N SER A 778 25.80 -15.30 -14.00
CA SER A 778 26.97 -16.04 -14.48
C SER A 778 27.76 -15.13 -15.43
N SER A 779 29.00 -14.82 -15.06
CA SER A 779 29.91 -14.11 -15.95
C SER A 779 30.09 -14.92 -17.24
N PRO A 780 29.88 -14.35 -18.43
CA PRO A 780 30.12 -15.09 -19.67
C PRO A 780 31.60 -15.42 -19.76
N LYS A 781 31.91 -16.73 -19.85
CA LYS A 781 33.27 -17.22 -20.15
C LYS A 781 33.77 -16.51 -21.40
N LYS A 782 34.88 -15.77 -21.28
CA LYS A 782 35.64 -15.25 -22.43
C LYS A 782 36.09 -16.43 -23.30
N GLN A 783 35.34 -16.75 -24.35
CA GLN A 783 35.88 -17.56 -25.44
C GLN A 783 36.83 -16.69 -26.26
N LYS A 784 38.11 -17.08 -26.25
CA LYS A 784 39.15 -16.55 -27.14
C LYS A 784 38.68 -16.69 -28.59
N GLY A 785 38.83 -15.59 -29.34
CA GLY A 785 38.47 -15.52 -30.74
C GLY A 785 39.27 -16.49 -31.61
N GLY A 786 38.55 -17.22 -32.45
CA GLY A 786 39.05 -17.83 -33.68
C GLY A 786 38.25 -17.26 -34.85
N ARG A 787 38.91 -16.49 -35.71
CA ARG A 787 38.37 -16.01 -36.99
C ARG A 787 37.99 -17.20 -37.88
N THR A 788 36.78 -17.24 -38.42
CA THR A 788 36.58 -17.43 -39.88
C THR A 788 35.14 -17.11 -40.34
N LYS A 789 35.06 -16.65 -41.59
CA LYS A 789 33.94 -16.01 -42.28
C LYS A 789 32.89 -17.00 -42.82
N LYS A 790 31.74 -16.40 -43.18
CA LYS A 790 30.68 -16.78 -44.16
C LYS A 790 29.38 -17.22 -43.50
N VAL A 791 28.33 -16.39 -43.43
CA VAL A 791 27.46 -15.80 -44.48
C VAL A 791 26.47 -16.81 -45.07
N ALA A 792 25.19 -16.40 -44.97
CA ALA A 792 23.99 -16.81 -45.71
C ALA A 792 23.40 -18.19 -45.35
N ALA A 793 22.21 -18.20 -44.73
CA ALA A 793 20.90 -18.22 -45.39
C ALA A 793 20.64 -19.63 -45.98
N ALA A 794 19.51 -20.29 -45.81
CA ALA A 794 18.16 -19.82 -45.70
C ALA A 794 17.27 -21.05 -45.41
N PHE A 795 16.16 -20.78 -44.74
CA PHE A 795 14.84 -21.34 -45.03
C PHE A 795 14.51 -22.81 -44.70
N ARG A 796 13.42 -22.89 -43.92
CA ARG A 796 12.29 -23.84 -44.00
C ARG A 796 12.61 -25.27 -43.57
N CYS A 797 11.71 -26.01 -42.95
CA CYS A 797 10.40 -25.81 -42.35
C CYS A 797 10.05 -27.20 -41.78
N ARG A 798 9.01 -27.25 -40.94
CA ARG A 798 8.25 -28.45 -40.52
C ARG A 798 8.90 -29.30 -39.43
N THR A 799 8.47 -29.14 -38.17
CA THR A 799 7.22 -29.63 -37.53
C THR A 799 7.20 -31.12 -37.28
N ASN A 800 6.95 -31.44 -36.00
CA ASN A 800 6.17 -32.57 -35.49
C ASN A 800 6.81 -33.95 -35.67
N LYS A 801 6.71 -34.90 -34.74
CA LYS A 801 6.05 -35.02 -33.44
C LYS A 801 6.40 -36.44 -32.98
N TYR A 802 6.41 -36.64 -31.65
CA TYR A 802 6.16 -37.91 -30.94
C TYR A 802 7.23 -39.01 -31.10
N GLU A 803 7.52 -39.89 -30.15
CA GLU A 803 7.19 -40.18 -28.74
C GLU A 803 7.66 -41.64 -28.55
N GLN A 804 7.81 -42.10 -27.30
CA GLN A 804 7.91 -43.51 -26.88
C GLN A 804 9.31 -44.17 -26.88
N THR A 805 9.90 -44.17 -25.67
CA THR A 805 10.32 -45.33 -24.83
C THR A 805 10.18 -46.74 -25.43
N PRO A 806 10.98 -47.75 -25.00
CA PRO A 806 11.02 -48.17 -23.58
C PRO A 806 12.29 -48.92 -23.06
N GLN A 807 12.21 -49.27 -21.76
CA GLN A 807 12.75 -50.47 -21.07
C GLN A 807 14.21 -50.50 -20.53
N ASP A 808 14.30 -50.29 -19.21
CA ASP A 808 14.86 -51.16 -18.13
C ASP A 808 15.33 -52.60 -18.48
N PRO A 809 16.11 -53.34 -17.63
CA PRO A 809 16.18 -53.25 -16.15
C PRO A 809 17.55 -53.50 -15.44
N ASP A 810 17.55 -53.21 -14.13
CA ASP A 810 18.14 -53.91 -12.96
C ASP A 810 19.54 -54.55 -12.99
N GLN A 811 20.39 -54.17 -12.00
CA GLN A 811 20.72 -54.97 -10.79
C GLN A 811 22.00 -54.47 -10.09
N ASP A 812 21.80 -53.91 -8.89
CA ASP A 812 22.36 -54.36 -7.59
C ASP A 812 23.85 -54.70 -7.37
N ILE A 813 24.31 -54.27 -6.17
CA ILE A 813 25.31 -54.85 -5.25
C ILE A 813 26.70 -54.18 -5.09
N VAL A 814 26.79 -53.44 -3.96
CA VAL A 814 27.76 -53.57 -2.83
C VAL A 814 29.21 -53.03 -2.95
N SER A 815 29.47 -52.08 -2.03
CA SER A 815 30.68 -51.68 -1.29
C SER A 815 32.07 -52.25 -1.65
N HIS A 816 33.08 -51.38 -1.73
CA HIS A 816 33.99 -51.08 -0.61
C HIS A 816 35.10 -50.09 -1.00
N SER A 817 35.51 -49.32 0.02
CA SER A 817 36.64 -48.40 0.13
C SER A 817 37.98 -48.86 -0.45
N ARG A 818 38.79 -47.92 -0.97
CA ARG A 818 40.10 -47.55 -0.37
C ARG A 818 40.76 -46.33 -1.04
N ASN A 819 41.43 -45.58 -0.17
CA ASN A 819 42.24 -44.38 -0.36
C ASN A 819 43.47 -44.58 -1.26
N THR A 820 43.90 -43.49 -1.92
CA THR A 820 45.28 -42.90 -1.95
C THR A 820 45.22 -41.66 -2.87
N SER A 821 45.21 -40.42 -2.35
CA SER A 821 46.33 -39.59 -1.85
C SER A 821 47.08 -38.78 -2.94
N ASN A 822 47.20 -37.47 -2.66
CA ASN A 822 48.17 -36.45 -3.14
C ASN A 822 47.83 -35.72 -4.45
N ASP A 823 47.95 -34.38 -4.57
CA ASP A 823 48.15 -33.27 -3.62
C ASP A 823 48.07 -31.96 -4.43
N SER A 824 48.04 -30.82 -3.73
CA SER A 824 48.33 -29.43 -4.16
C SER A 824 47.18 -28.49 -4.58
N ASP A 825 46.54 -27.92 -3.54
CA ASP A 825 46.66 -26.51 -3.09
C ASP A 825 46.34 -25.34 -4.04
N THR A 826 45.33 -24.53 -3.66
CA THR A 826 45.46 -23.08 -3.40
C THR A 826 44.14 -22.51 -2.88
N GLY A 827 44.19 -22.00 -1.65
CA GLY A 827 43.03 -21.69 -0.82
C GLY A 827 42.28 -20.39 -1.08
N LEU A 828 41.06 -20.36 -0.54
CA LEU A 828 40.35 -19.20 -0.05
C LEU A 828 40.01 -19.49 1.41
N THR A 829 40.54 -18.66 2.30
CA THR A 829 40.46 -18.77 3.75
C THR A 829 39.01 -18.57 4.22
N GLU A 830 38.31 -19.65 4.52
CA GLU A 830 37.13 -19.60 5.40
C GLU A 830 37.63 -19.24 6.80
N VAL A 831 37.26 -18.06 7.28
CA VAL A 831 37.40 -17.71 8.69
C VAL A 831 36.30 -18.47 9.44
N ILE A 832 36.57 -19.74 9.73
CA ILE A 832 35.84 -20.50 10.74
C ILE A 832 36.31 -19.95 12.08
N VAL A 833 35.55 -19.02 12.65
CA VAL A 833 35.67 -18.68 14.07
C VAL A 833 35.11 -19.89 14.83
N SER A 834 36.00 -20.76 15.29
CA SER A 834 35.68 -21.78 16.27
C SER A 834 35.04 -21.10 17.49
N PRO A 835 33.87 -21.55 17.98
CA PRO A 835 33.29 -20.98 19.18
C PRO A 835 34.23 -21.32 20.34
N LYS A 836 34.76 -20.30 21.01
CA LYS A 836 35.38 -20.46 22.32
C LYS A 836 34.35 -21.14 23.23
N LYS A 837 34.69 -22.35 23.65
CA LYS A 837 33.86 -23.28 24.41
C LYS A 837 33.95 -23.00 25.92
N ASP A 838 33.95 -21.73 26.32
CA ASP A 838 34.22 -21.28 27.70
C ASP A 838 33.16 -20.26 28.22
N ASN A 839 31.88 -20.45 27.90
CA ASN A 839 30.82 -19.79 28.65
C ASN A 839 29.70 -20.81 28.93
N ASP A 840 29.30 -20.95 30.19
CA ASP A 840 28.36 -21.94 30.76
C ASP A 840 26.90 -21.82 30.24
N GLY A 841 26.69 -21.58 28.95
CA GLY A 841 25.35 -21.38 28.36
C GLY A 841 24.66 -20.09 28.83
N LYS A 842 25.42 -19.12 29.38
CA LYS A 842 24.92 -17.82 29.83
C LYS A 842 25.26 -16.69 28.86
N ILE A 843 24.30 -15.80 28.63
CA ILE A 843 24.44 -14.58 27.82
C ILE A 843 25.11 -13.44 28.59
N PHE A 844 24.84 -13.34 29.89
CA PHE A 844 25.45 -12.35 30.79
C PHE A 844 26.34 -13.05 31.82
N SER A 845 27.51 -12.46 32.08
CA SER A 845 28.46 -12.88 33.11
C SER A 845 28.21 -12.17 34.45
N ASN A 846 27.55 -10.99 34.44
CA ASN A 846 27.18 -10.25 35.64
C ASN A 846 26.18 -11.05 36.53
N PRO A 847 26.57 -11.41 37.77
CA PRO A 847 25.70 -12.15 38.68
C PRO A 847 24.53 -11.30 39.23
N ARG A 848 24.58 -9.97 39.09
CA ARG A 848 23.56 -8.99 39.53
C ARG A 848 22.83 -8.36 38.35
N ILE A 849 22.72 -9.07 37.23
CA ILE A 849 22.08 -8.52 36.03
C ILE A 849 20.61 -8.13 36.24
N HIS A 850 19.88 -8.84 37.11
CA HIS A 850 18.51 -8.46 37.49
C HIS A 850 18.46 -7.14 38.25
N ASP A 851 19.40 -6.91 39.18
CA ASP A 851 19.53 -5.64 39.90
C ASP A 851 19.82 -4.50 38.93
N ALA A 852 20.65 -4.75 37.90
CA ALA A 852 20.92 -3.78 36.85
C ALA A 852 19.65 -3.44 36.05
N PHE A 853 18.91 -4.44 35.58
CA PHE A 853 17.68 -4.22 34.81
C PHE A 853 16.63 -3.42 35.60
N LEU A 854 16.44 -3.75 36.87
CA LEU A 854 15.47 -3.08 37.75
C LEU A 854 15.99 -1.75 38.30
N GLY A 855 17.31 -1.52 38.27
CA GLY A 855 17.94 -0.35 38.90
C GLY A 855 17.82 -0.40 40.42
N VAL A 856 18.14 -1.54 41.03
CA VAL A 856 18.12 -1.73 42.49
C VAL A 856 19.52 -2.11 43.00
N GLY A 857 19.68 -2.24 44.31
CA GLY A 857 20.97 -2.57 44.92
C GLY A 857 22.02 -1.51 44.58
N GLU A 858 23.15 -1.93 44.02
CA GLU A 858 24.24 -1.03 43.60
C GLU A 858 23.87 -0.11 42.42
N TYR A 859 22.82 -0.45 41.67
CA TYR A 859 22.34 0.34 40.53
C TYR A 859 21.24 1.35 40.92
N ALA A 860 20.84 1.41 42.20
CA ALA A 860 19.77 2.28 42.69
C ALA A 860 20.02 3.77 42.40
N ASN A 861 21.28 4.21 42.45
CA ASN A 861 21.65 5.60 42.18
C ASN A 861 21.67 5.95 40.68
N LEU A 862 21.52 4.97 39.79
CA LEU A 862 21.52 5.17 38.34
C LEU A 862 20.11 5.36 37.75
N VAL A 863 19.07 5.18 38.57
CA VAL A 863 17.67 5.31 38.17
C VAL A 863 16.93 6.27 39.07
N LYS A 864 15.78 6.76 38.62
CA LYS A 864 14.87 7.53 39.46
C LYS A 864 14.18 6.56 40.45
N PRO A 865 14.24 6.77 41.78
CA PRO A 865 13.70 5.83 42.77
C PRO A 865 12.23 5.46 42.50
N ASP A 866 11.38 6.47 42.33
CA ASP A 866 9.94 6.33 42.08
C ASP A 866 9.59 6.26 40.58
N GLY A 867 10.58 5.97 39.74
CA GLY A 867 10.39 5.84 38.29
C GLY A 867 9.63 4.57 37.88
N ASN A 868 9.08 4.60 36.67
CA ASN A 868 8.43 3.45 36.02
C ASN A 868 9.44 2.57 35.26
N PHE A 869 10.64 3.09 35.01
CA PHE A 869 11.70 2.39 34.27
C PHE A 869 12.93 2.18 35.15
N GLY A 870 13.51 0.98 35.04
CA GLY A 870 14.85 0.67 35.53
C GLY A 870 15.89 1.06 34.48
N LEU A 871 16.95 0.27 34.29
CA LEU A 871 17.91 0.49 33.21
C LEU A 871 17.45 -0.21 31.94
N GLY A 872 16.57 0.45 31.20
CA GLY A 872 16.13 0.02 29.87
C GLY A 872 14.91 -0.90 29.85
N PHE A 873 14.39 -1.29 31.00
CA PHE A 873 13.18 -2.11 31.14
C PHE A 873 12.11 -1.40 31.99
N LYS A 874 10.84 -1.58 31.64
CA LYS A 874 9.73 -1.14 32.49
C LYS A 874 9.68 -2.04 33.74
N ARG A 875 9.54 -1.42 34.91
CA ARG A 875 9.36 -2.11 36.19
C ARG A 875 7.89 -2.47 36.37
N TYR A 876 7.62 -3.72 36.77
CA TYR A 876 6.29 -4.17 37.16
C TYR A 876 6.24 -4.38 38.66
N ARG A 877 5.15 -3.92 39.27
CA ARG A 877 4.88 -4.04 40.70
C ARG A 877 3.68 -4.96 40.93
N SER A 878 3.76 -5.74 42.01
CA SER A 878 2.61 -6.45 42.58
C SER A 878 1.75 -5.52 43.42
N LYS A 879 0.57 -5.99 43.84
CA LYS A 879 -0.39 -5.20 44.64
C LYS A 879 0.15 -4.71 45.98
N ASP A 880 1.17 -5.37 46.52
CA ASP A 880 1.86 -4.97 47.76
C ASP A 880 2.97 -3.93 47.55
N GLY A 881 3.19 -3.48 46.30
CA GLY A 881 4.18 -2.48 45.92
C GLY A 881 5.59 -3.04 45.69
N SER A 882 5.82 -4.34 45.92
CA SER A 882 7.10 -4.98 45.63
C SER A 882 7.32 -5.14 44.11
N LEU A 883 8.60 -5.18 43.69
CA LEU A 883 8.95 -5.34 42.28
C LEU A 883 8.83 -6.82 41.91
N SER A 884 7.80 -7.17 41.15
CA SER A 884 7.54 -8.56 40.74
C SER A 884 8.32 -8.95 39.47
N GLY A 885 8.65 -7.97 38.61
CA GLY A 885 9.30 -8.28 37.35
C GLY A 885 9.56 -7.09 36.45
N PHE A 886 9.91 -7.37 35.19
CA PHE A 886 10.23 -6.36 34.20
C PHE A 886 9.81 -6.78 32.78
N GLY A 887 9.80 -5.83 31.85
CA GLY A 887 9.46 -6.11 30.46
C GLY A 887 9.20 -4.87 29.63
N HIS A 888 8.49 -5.06 28.51
CA HIS A 888 8.02 -3.98 27.65
C HIS A 888 6.71 -4.33 26.97
N SER A 889 5.88 -3.32 26.77
CA SER A 889 4.65 -3.38 25.98
C SER A 889 4.72 -2.35 24.85
N GLY A 890 4.34 -2.75 23.65
CA GLY A 890 4.22 -1.89 22.48
C GLY A 890 2.82 -1.29 22.36
N MET A 891 2.72 -0.08 21.78
CA MET A 891 1.43 0.49 21.39
C MET A 891 0.65 -0.37 20.38
N GLY A 892 1.33 -1.29 19.69
CA GLY A 892 0.70 -2.28 18.82
C GLY A 892 -0.09 -3.37 19.58
N GLY A 893 -0.01 -3.42 20.91
CA GLY A 893 -0.61 -4.44 21.76
C GLY A 893 0.34 -5.58 22.13
N SER A 894 1.41 -5.81 21.35
CA SER A 894 2.41 -6.83 21.64
C SER A 894 3.18 -6.55 22.93
N THR A 895 3.46 -7.57 23.72
CA THR A 895 4.11 -7.45 25.05
C THR A 895 5.06 -8.60 25.30
N GLY A 896 6.16 -8.33 25.97
CA GLY A 896 6.99 -9.32 26.62
C GLY A 896 7.20 -8.95 28.09
N PHE A 897 7.02 -9.93 28.97
CA PHE A 897 7.01 -9.75 30.42
C PHE A 897 7.68 -10.94 31.11
N VAL A 898 8.37 -10.68 32.21
CA VAL A 898 8.92 -11.69 33.11
C VAL A 898 8.53 -11.44 34.56
N ASP A 899 8.38 -12.51 35.32
CA ASP A 899 8.30 -12.54 36.78
C ASP A 899 9.47 -13.34 37.32
N ILE A 900 10.34 -12.67 38.09
CA ILE A 900 11.64 -13.22 38.50
C ILE A 900 11.45 -14.32 39.56
N GLU A 901 10.61 -14.05 40.56
CA GLU A 901 10.39 -14.95 41.69
C GLU A 901 9.79 -16.28 41.24
N ASN A 902 8.88 -16.24 40.25
CA ASN A 902 8.21 -17.41 39.72
C ASN A 902 8.90 -18.02 38.50
N ARG A 903 10.09 -17.51 38.11
CA ARG A 903 10.86 -17.96 36.93
C ARG A 903 9.96 -18.08 35.69
N PHE A 904 9.14 -17.06 35.46
CA PHE A 904 8.10 -17.06 34.44
C PHE A 904 8.39 -15.98 33.40
N ALA A 905 8.17 -16.32 32.13
CA ALA A 905 8.28 -15.39 31.02
C ALA A 905 7.14 -15.63 30.03
N ILE A 906 6.55 -14.56 29.50
CA ILE A 906 5.49 -14.64 28.50
C ILE A 906 5.69 -13.58 27.44
N ALA A 907 5.44 -13.95 26.20
CA ALA A 907 5.28 -13.03 25.09
C ALA A 907 3.94 -13.23 24.40
N VAL A 908 3.29 -12.10 24.12
CA VAL A 908 2.06 -12.03 23.34
C VAL A 908 2.34 -11.09 22.17
N THR A 909 2.16 -11.58 20.94
CA THR A 909 2.27 -10.76 19.74
C THR A 909 0.91 -10.66 19.07
N VAL A 910 0.52 -9.46 18.65
CA VAL A 910 -0.79 -9.20 18.04
C VAL A 910 -0.67 -8.23 16.87
N ASN A 911 -1.57 -8.35 15.89
CA ASN A 911 -1.63 -7.46 14.74
C ASN A 911 -2.86 -6.55 14.74
N LYS A 912 -3.76 -6.69 15.72
CA LYS A 912 -4.81 -5.72 16.00
C LYS A 912 -4.28 -4.70 17.00
N MET A 913 -4.01 -3.48 16.53
CA MET A 913 -3.49 -2.41 17.37
C MET A 913 -4.53 -2.00 18.39
N THR A 914 -4.27 -2.35 19.65
CA THR A 914 -5.10 -2.04 20.83
C THR A 914 -4.20 -1.50 21.94
N PHE A 915 -4.74 -0.70 22.85
CA PHE A 915 -3.98 -0.15 23.99
C PHE A 915 -3.83 -1.17 25.14
N GLY A 916 -3.50 -2.42 24.80
CA GLY A 916 -3.16 -3.48 25.74
C GLY A 916 -4.33 -4.27 26.32
N ALA A 917 -5.60 -3.94 26.00
CA ALA A 917 -6.76 -4.63 26.58
C ALA A 917 -6.80 -6.14 26.28
N ALA A 918 -6.59 -6.53 25.03
CA ALA A 918 -6.57 -7.95 24.63
C ALA A 918 -5.41 -8.71 25.29
N THR A 919 -4.20 -8.13 25.23
CA THR A 919 -2.98 -8.71 25.81
C THR A 919 -3.05 -8.79 27.33
N GLY A 920 -3.59 -7.78 28.00
CA GLY A 920 -3.79 -7.76 29.44
C GLY A 920 -4.72 -8.88 29.90
N ARG A 921 -5.81 -9.13 29.17
CA ARG A 921 -6.71 -10.26 29.46
C ARG A 921 -6.03 -11.62 29.29
N ILE A 922 -5.20 -11.78 28.27
CA ILE A 922 -4.40 -13.02 28.06
C ILE A 922 -3.41 -13.22 29.21
N ILE A 923 -2.63 -12.20 29.56
CA ILE A 923 -1.63 -12.28 30.65
C ILE A 923 -2.33 -12.57 31.98
N GLN A 924 -3.42 -11.86 32.27
CA GLN A 924 -4.21 -12.08 33.48
C GLN A 924 -4.72 -13.52 33.56
N PHE A 925 -5.28 -14.04 32.47
CA PHE A 925 -5.77 -15.41 32.40
C PHE A 925 -4.65 -16.42 32.70
N VAL A 926 -3.51 -16.30 32.02
CA VAL A 926 -2.37 -17.21 32.19
C VAL A 926 -1.79 -17.14 33.60
N CYS A 927 -1.57 -15.93 34.14
CA CYS A 927 -1.08 -15.75 35.50
C CYS A 927 -2.05 -16.33 36.55
N SER A 928 -3.37 -16.14 36.36
CA SER A 928 -4.38 -16.67 37.28
C SER A 928 -4.41 -18.21 37.28
N GLU A 929 -4.34 -18.83 36.10
CA GLU A 929 -4.29 -20.29 35.95
C GLU A 929 -3.00 -20.91 36.53
N LEU A 930 -1.90 -20.14 36.56
CA LEU A 930 -0.61 -20.57 37.11
C LEU A 930 -0.40 -20.16 38.58
N ASN A 931 -1.35 -19.47 39.20
CA ASN A 931 -1.21 -18.84 40.53
C ASN A 931 0.00 -17.90 40.65
N ILE A 932 0.31 -17.17 39.58
CA ILE A 932 1.37 -16.14 39.55
C ILE A 932 0.73 -14.76 39.81
N PRO A 933 1.34 -13.89 40.63
CA PRO A 933 0.82 -12.54 40.84
C PRO A 933 0.67 -11.77 39.52
N VAL A 934 -0.54 -11.24 39.27
CA VAL A 934 -0.79 -10.38 38.10
C VAL A 934 -0.22 -8.99 38.38
N PRO A 935 0.67 -8.45 37.53
CA PRO A 935 1.14 -7.08 37.66
C PRO A 935 -0.02 -6.07 37.69
N GLU A 936 0.13 -5.01 38.47
CA GLU A 936 -0.93 -4.00 38.64
C GLU A 936 -1.40 -3.42 37.29
N ASP A 937 -0.45 -3.19 36.36
CA ASP A 937 -0.69 -2.73 34.99
C ASP A 937 -1.70 -3.59 34.22
N TYR A 938 -1.76 -4.90 34.49
CA TYR A 938 -2.67 -5.84 33.82
C TYR A 938 -3.92 -6.17 34.66
N SER A 939 -3.88 -5.89 35.96
CA SER A 939 -5.00 -6.16 36.87
C SER A 939 -6.25 -5.33 36.57
N LYS A 940 -6.08 -4.11 36.01
CA LYS A 940 -7.16 -3.18 35.67
C LYS A 940 -8.09 -3.69 34.55
N PHE A 941 -7.68 -4.73 33.81
CA PHE A 941 -8.50 -5.32 32.73
C PHE A 941 -9.49 -6.39 33.23
N ALA A 942 -9.46 -6.74 34.53
CA ALA A 942 -10.29 -7.76 35.16
C ALA A 942 -11.77 -7.39 35.31
N GLU A 943 -12.09 -6.12 35.54
CA GLU A 943 -13.41 -5.68 36.02
C GLU A 943 -14.40 -5.32 34.90
N SER A 944 -13.97 -5.30 33.64
CA SER A 944 -14.78 -4.82 32.50
C SER A 944 -15.72 -5.88 31.88
N GLY A 945 -16.41 -6.64 32.72
CA GLY A 945 -17.48 -7.57 32.31
C GLY A 945 -18.85 -6.90 32.14
N SER A 946 -19.11 -5.80 32.84
CA SER A 946 -20.34 -5.01 32.74
C SER A 946 -20.18 -3.78 33.61
N GLU A 947 -20.57 -2.62 33.07
CA GLU A 947 -20.62 -1.29 33.69
C GLU A 947 -19.53 -0.29 33.30
N VAL A 948 -20.07 0.89 33.04
CA VAL A 948 -19.52 2.08 32.42
C VAL A 948 -19.03 3.00 33.53
N GLY A 949 -17.83 3.56 33.36
CA GLY A 949 -17.47 4.85 33.95
C GLY A 949 -16.69 4.83 35.27
N LYS A 950 -15.36 4.68 35.19
CA LYS A 950 -14.31 5.53 35.82
C LYS A 950 -12.90 4.96 35.51
N PRO A 951 -11.83 5.79 35.52
CA PRO A 951 -10.77 5.77 34.51
C PRO A 951 -9.52 4.96 34.91
N LEU A 952 -8.54 4.93 33.99
CA LEU A 952 -7.11 4.72 34.27
C LEU A 952 -6.63 5.64 35.42
N ILE A 953 -6.88 5.28 36.68
CA ILE A 953 -6.45 6.01 37.87
C ILE A 953 -5.96 5.00 38.91
N ASN A 954 -4.65 4.86 38.96
CA ASN A 954 -3.78 5.36 40.03
C ASN A 954 -2.36 5.32 39.46
#